data_AF-A0A517MPM4-F1
#
_entry.id   AF-A0A517MPM4-F1
#
_cell.length_a   1.000
_cell.length_b   1.000
_cell.length_c   1.000
_cell.angle_alpha   90.00
_cell.angle_beta   90.00
_cell.angle_gamma   90.00
#
_symmetry.space_group_name_H-M   'P 1'
#
loop_
_entity.id
_entity.type
_entity.pdbx_description
1 polymer ?
#
loop_
_entity_poly.entity_id
_entity_poly.type
_entity_poly.pdbx_seq_one_letter_code
_entity_poly.pdbx_strand_id
1 'polypeptide(L)'
;MLLLRLRVSLLASLAICLTMPVEKCLATGVPIEGFLPQVGFALTDEFLDNFDFASIPSASPSGTMLGAGGTAHYDIALLDTGASFSLLTEQSDTDFNIDGPYPGESDGFRGTFPITLGGATGTLEASVNDPLGIYATGLQNRTASVPLVIDHAHLEGQTNVSLVTIPAESDLPNVLGLTFSSRYATHINADQPQLFTLDGRTVRTPAIDFQTLGSGGGSISRRAPLSLKPAASFSSAPVYVPDFGNPDFFDNPQENPQTPTILAAQSGALFLNANLVNDGIQLNNSELFFDSGASVSVLSELKALQLGIDVQLDTPDFSIDIVGSGGLTQDLPGYFLDSLSIQAIGGNVTATNVPVIILDITDPGNPGNIVDGIIGTNLLVGRNLVIDPNPALGGGGASPSLYISDPVTTEHNWNSNSSSASWSIGSSWTTPNAPDVLGVANVRHVAGGNQTALVDADATAWGVNISSDTTTQMTVQIQAGKTLTTFAGTNIEQGGRLDLRGGTLDTQFVEILDGMLEGNGLITTGSGPIPGQVENRNGVVSPGNGVGTLTIEGNYGNADEGTMQFDIGGPTAGTEHDQLVVDGQAKLGGTLEVELVDLGGGADPTLGEEFVLITTTEGIGGFFDTLLLPEDSDFGWLLEYGTNDLTLIATLPGDFNNDGGVNQLDLAVWQYGYGDQPNYFDGGDFLTWQRNFGSGGITSNAVPEPSSIVLLTLAGFFAIARRRQIAAS
;
A
#
# COMPACT_ATOMS: atom_id res chain seq x y z
N MET A 1 -40.81 49.94 -12.62
CA MET A 1 -39.72 50.10 -13.60
C MET A 1 -38.37 49.92 -12.90
N LEU A 2 -38.17 48.78 -12.24
CA LEU A 2 -36.92 48.29 -11.68
C LEU A 2 -37.20 46.89 -11.07
N LEU A 3 -37.38 45.87 -11.91
CA LEU A 3 -37.56 44.46 -11.52
C LEU A 3 -37.67 43.62 -12.80
N LEU A 4 -36.60 43.57 -13.60
CA LEU A 4 -36.47 42.62 -14.72
C LEU A 4 -35.04 42.54 -15.28
N ARG A 5 -33.99 42.37 -14.45
CA ARG A 5 -32.63 42.06 -14.92
C ARG A 5 -31.80 41.37 -13.83
N LEU A 6 -32.07 40.09 -13.57
CA LEU A 6 -31.13 39.19 -12.87
C LEU A 6 -31.60 37.74 -13.04
N ARG A 7 -31.58 37.26 -14.29
CA ARG A 7 -31.69 35.84 -14.68
C ARG A 7 -31.00 35.64 -16.03
N VAL A 8 -29.68 35.91 -16.09
CA VAL A 8 -28.77 35.43 -17.15
C VAL A 8 -27.34 35.52 -16.59
N SER A 9 -26.91 34.55 -15.79
CA SER A 9 -25.48 34.39 -15.44
C SER A 9 -25.05 32.95 -15.17
N LEU A 10 -25.87 31.93 -15.47
CA LEU A 10 -25.52 30.53 -15.31
C LEU A 10 -25.72 29.79 -16.65
N LEU A 11 -24.93 30.16 -17.66
CA LEU A 11 -24.83 29.51 -18.99
C LEU A 11 -23.79 30.27 -19.81
N ALA A 12 -22.54 30.26 -19.35
CA ALA A 12 -21.40 30.75 -20.12
C ALA A 12 -20.08 30.10 -19.63
N SER A 13 -20.09 28.78 -19.50
CA SER A 13 -18.87 27.96 -19.46
C SER A 13 -18.90 27.04 -20.67
N LEU A 14 -18.89 27.64 -21.87
CA LEU A 14 -18.76 26.89 -23.12
C LEU A 14 -17.43 27.28 -23.79
N ALA A 15 -16.50 26.34 -23.69
CA ALA A 15 -15.44 26.05 -24.65
C ALA A 15 -14.58 27.24 -25.13
N ILE A 16 -13.52 27.55 -24.38
CA ILE A 16 -12.24 27.93 -25.01
C ILE A 16 -11.41 26.65 -25.08
N CYS A 17 -11.64 25.87 -26.14
CA CYS A 17 -10.76 24.76 -26.51
C CYS A 17 -9.51 25.38 -27.15
N LEU A 18 -8.54 25.75 -26.30
CA LEU A 18 -7.16 25.86 -26.72
C LEU A 18 -6.70 24.43 -27.01
N THR A 19 -6.63 24.07 -28.30
CA THR A 19 -5.98 22.84 -28.74
C THR A 19 -4.49 22.97 -28.44
N MET A 20 -4.11 22.69 -27.19
CA MET A 20 -2.78 22.17 -26.93
C MET A 20 -2.67 20.86 -27.71
N PRO A 21 -1.50 20.55 -28.32
CA PRO A 21 -1.29 19.19 -28.75
C PRO A 21 -1.54 18.31 -27.53
N VAL A 22 -2.53 17.40 -27.63
CA VAL A 22 -2.64 16.29 -26.70
C VAL A 22 -1.32 15.55 -26.86
N GLU A 23 -0.41 15.73 -25.90
CA GLU A 23 0.73 14.84 -25.80
C GLU A 23 0.12 13.45 -25.67
N LYS A 24 0.57 12.54 -26.54
CA LYS A 24 0.16 11.14 -26.44
C LYS A 24 0.37 10.73 -24.99
N CYS A 25 -0.70 10.27 -24.34
CA CYS A 25 -0.59 9.60 -23.06
C CYS A 25 0.45 8.47 -23.23
N LEU A 26 1.66 8.71 -22.74
CA LEU A 26 2.70 7.71 -22.69
C LEU A 26 2.27 6.75 -21.58
N ALA A 27 2.40 5.45 -21.86
CA ALA A 27 2.33 4.41 -20.84
C ALA A 27 3.02 4.92 -19.57
N THR A 28 2.23 5.06 -18.50
CA THR A 28 2.66 5.54 -17.19
C THR A 28 4.06 5.03 -16.85
N GLY A 29 4.90 5.97 -16.44
CA GLY A 29 6.34 5.80 -16.29
C GLY A 29 6.74 4.72 -15.30
N VAL A 30 7.26 5.14 -14.14
CA VAL A 30 7.64 4.22 -13.08
C VAL A 30 6.39 3.88 -12.28
N PRO A 31 6.08 2.60 -12.00
CA PRO A 31 4.94 2.25 -11.15
C PRO A 31 5.14 2.81 -9.74
N ILE A 32 4.05 3.09 -9.01
CA ILE A 32 4.12 3.53 -7.61
C ILE A 32 4.91 2.49 -6.79
N GLU A 33 4.50 1.23 -6.88
CA GLU A 33 5.22 0.11 -6.27
C GLU A 33 6.02 -0.71 -7.29
N GLY A 34 7.26 -1.02 -6.93
CA GLY A 34 8.12 -1.96 -7.63
C GLY A 34 8.04 -3.36 -7.05
N PHE A 35 8.73 -4.30 -7.70
CA PHE A 35 8.69 -5.71 -7.31
C PHE A 35 9.26 -5.94 -5.90
N LEU A 36 8.74 -6.96 -5.21
CA LEU A 36 9.23 -7.40 -3.90
C LEU A 36 10.07 -8.68 -4.07
N PRO A 37 11.42 -8.63 -3.96
CA PRO A 37 12.27 -9.80 -4.12
C PRO A 37 12.10 -10.75 -2.93
N GLN A 38 11.60 -11.96 -3.19
CA GLN A 38 11.24 -12.95 -2.18
C GLN A 38 12.01 -14.24 -2.43
N VAL A 39 12.50 -14.84 -1.36
CA VAL A 39 13.28 -16.08 -1.38
C VAL A 39 12.64 -17.11 -0.47
N GLY A 40 12.78 -18.39 -0.82
CA GLY A 40 12.49 -19.47 0.11
C GLY A 40 13.67 -19.65 1.04
N PHE A 41 13.43 -19.78 2.34
CA PHE A 41 14.48 -20.02 3.33
C PHE A 41 14.13 -21.16 4.27
N ALA A 42 15.16 -21.68 4.92
CA ALA A 42 15.06 -22.68 5.96
C ALA A 42 16.21 -22.54 6.95
N LEU A 43 16.02 -23.13 8.12
CA LEU A 43 16.96 -23.04 9.24
C LEU A 43 17.50 -24.43 9.60
N THR A 44 18.67 -24.46 10.25
CA THR A 44 19.30 -25.69 10.76
C THR A 44 19.85 -25.47 12.16
N ASP A 45 20.13 -26.57 12.87
CA ASP A 45 20.77 -26.58 14.18
C ASP A 45 22.29 -26.30 14.14
N GLU A 46 22.81 -25.68 13.07
CA GLU A 46 24.25 -25.49 12.88
C GLU A 46 24.79 -24.19 13.47
N PHE A 47 25.67 -24.33 14.46
CA PHE A 47 26.34 -23.20 15.11
C PHE A 47 27.73 -23.59 15.62
N LEU A 48 28.46 -22.62 16.18
CA LEU A 48 29.72 -22.87 16.87
C LEU A 48 29.56 -22.67 18.38
N ASP A 49 29.90 -23.70 19.15
CA ASP A 49 29.87 -23.75 20.62
C ASP A 49 31.17 -23.22 21.25
N ASN A 50 31.79 -22.21 20.64
CA ASN A 50 33.11 -21.71 21.04
C ASN A 50 33.23 -20.19 20.88
N PHE A 51 34.43 -19.66 21.13
CA PHE A 51 34.70 -18.21 21.08
C PHE A 51 34.84 -17.63 19.66
N ASP A 52 34.36 -18.33 18.63
CA ASP A 52 34.25 -17.83 17.26
C ASP A 52 32.81 -17.40 16.97
N PHE A 53 32.60 -16.09 16.92
CA PHE A 53 31.29 -15.46 16.76
C PHE A 53 31.02 -15.02 15.31
N ALA A 54 31.91 -15.41 14.39
CA ALA A 54 31.78 -15.09 12.98
C ALA A 54 30.84 -16.07 12.29
N SER A 55 29.97 -15.52 11.45
CA SER A 55 29.19 -16.32 10.50
C SER A 55 30.11 -17.02 9.50
N ILE A 56 29.75 -18.26 9.12
CA ILE A 56 30.52 -19.06 8.16
C ILE A 56 29.65 -19.30 6.93
N PRO A 57 30.06 -18.84 5.72
CA PRO A 57 29.32 -19.14 4.51
C PRO A 57 29.35 -20.65 4.22
N SER A 58 28.23 -21.18 3.75
CA SER A 58 28.02 -22.58 3.44
C SER A 58 27.31 -22.72 2.09
N ALA A 59 27.76 -23.66 1.26
CA ALA A 59 27.19 -23.92 -0.06
C ALA A 59 26.06 -24.96 -0.06
N SER A 60 25.72 -25.48 1.12
CA SER A 60 24.65 -26.46 1.31
C SER A 60 24.33 -26.58 2.80
N PRO A 61 23.07 -26.84 3.18
CA PRO A 61 22.76 -27.14 4.56
C PRO A 61 23.49 -28.38 5.08
N SER A 62 23.98 -28.30 6.30
CA SER A 62 24.37 -29.44 7.12
C SER A 62 23.51 -29.46 8.40
N GLY A 63 23.82 -30.33 9.35
CA GLY A 63 23.00 -30.47 10.56
C GLY A 63 21.58 -30.99 10.28
N THR A 64 20.69 -30.74 11.24
CA THR A 64 19.26 -31.04 11.19
C THR A 64 18.51 -29.79 10.76
N MET A 65 17.69 -29.90 9.72
CA MET A 65 16.75 -28.84 9.34
C MET A 65 15.72 -28.63 10.46
N LEU A 66 15.47 -27.37 10.83
CA LEU A 66 14.51 -27.03 11.88
C LEU A 66 13.07 -27.16 11.36
N GLY A 67 12.15 -27.44 12.30
CA GLY A 67 10.72 -27.51 12.03
C GLY A 67 9.96 -28.42 12.99
N ALA A 68 8.66 -28.12 13.15
CA ALA A 68 7.79 -28.80 14.10
C ALA A 68 7.77 -30.34 13.91
N GLY A 69 7.92 -31.07 15.02
CA GLY A 69 7.91 -32.54 15.01
C GLY A 69 9.09 -33.18 14.27
N GLY A 70 10.17 -32.44 14.02
CA GLY A 70 11.37 -32.92 13.31
C GLY A 70 11.18 -33.01 11.79
N THR A 71 10.15 -32.36 11.25
CA THR A 71 9.94 -32.21 9.80
C THR A 71 10.49 -30.87 9.37
N ALA A 72 11.35 -30.84 8.36
CA ALA A 72 11.91 -29.59 7.83
C ALA A 72 10.78 -28.62 7.43
N HIS A 73 10.84 -27.42 7.97
CA HIS A 73 9.99 -26.30 7.57
C HIS A 73 10.70 -25.41 6.55
N TYR A 74 9.92 -24.76 5.70
CA TYR A 74 10.38 -23.79 4.72
C TYR A 74 9.40 -22.63 4.73
N ASP A 75 9.92 -21.43 4.66
CA ASP A 75 9.11 -20.22 4.65
C ASP A 75 9.65 -19.22 3.63
N ILE A 76 8.93 -18.13 3.39
CA ILE A 76 9.34 -17.04 2.51
C ILE A 76 9.90 -15.88 3.34
N ALA A 77 10.98 -15.28 2.84
CA ALA A 77 11.51 -14.02 3.34
C ALA A 77 11.63 -12.98 2.22
N LEU A 78 11.41 -11.72 2.57
CA LEU A 78 11.78 -10.57 1.75
C LEU A 78 13.31 -10.44 1.76
N LEU A 79 13.91 -10.36 0.57
CA LEU A 79 15.32 -10.04 0.42
C LEU A 79 15.49 -8.53 0.56
N ASP A 80 16.07 -8.10 1.68
CA ASP A 80 16.12 -6.68 2.04
C ASP A 80 17.58 -6.26 2.28
N THR A 81 18.12 -5.49 1.34
CA THR A 81 19.45 -4.88 1.50
C THR A 81 19.47 -3.66 2.41
N GLY A 82 18.30 -3.08 2.71
CA GLY A 82 18.13 -2.02 3.68
C GLY A 82 18.19 -2.52 5.13
N ALA A 83 17.73 -3.75 5.38
CA ALA A 83 17.81 -4.38 6.68
C ALA A 83 19.26 -4.78 7.05
N SER A 84 19.74 -4.29 8.20
CA SER A 84 21.11 -4.57 8.67
C SER A 84 21.34 -6.02 9.15
N PHE A 85 20.26 -6.75 9.42
CA PHE A 85 20.25 -8.14 9.91
C PHE A 85 18.97 -8.83 9.44
N SER A 86 18.86 -10.14 9.67
CA SER A 86 17.71 -10.95 9.25
C SER A 86 16.68 -11.08 10.38
N LEU A 87 15.40 -11.12 10.02
CA LEU A 87 14.24 -11.15 10.93
C LEU A 87 13.40 -12.42 10.72
N LEU A 88 12.83 -12.93 11.81
CA LEU A 88 11.81 -13.97 11.82
C LEU A 88 10.52 -13.43 12.43
N THR A 89 9.39 -13.70 11.79
CA THR A 89 8.08 -13.50 12.42
C THR A 89 7.88 -14.47 13.58
N GLU A 90 7.04 -14.11 14.55
CA GLU A 90 6.64 -15.03 15.64
C GLU A 90 6.00 -16.32 15.11
N GLN A 91 5.27 -16.25 14.00
CA GLN A 91 4.67 -17.42 13.37
C GLN A 91 5.75 -18.35 12.81
N SER A 92 6.75 -17.81 12.10
CA SER A 92 7.88 -18.58 11.59
C SER A 92 8.73 -19.15 12.72
N ASP A 93 8.97 -18.41 13.79
CA ASP A 93 9.65 -18.91 15.01
C ASP A 93 8.98 -20.18 15.55
N THR A 94 7.65 -20.15 15.63
CA THR A 94 6.83 -21.30 16.03
C THR A 94 6.93 -22.46 15.03
N ASP A 95 6.82 -22.19 13.73
CA ASP A 95 6.78 -23.22 12.69
C ASP A 95 8.15 -23.90 12.47
N PHE A 96 9.24 -23.13 12.60
CA PHE A 96 10.60 -23.65 12.68
C PHE A 96 10.88 -24.35 14.02
N ASN A 97 10.02 -24.22 15.03
CA ASN A 97 10.21 -24.78 16.36
C ASN A 97 11.55 -24.32 16.96
N ILE A 98 11.80 -23.00 16.95
CA ILE A 98 13.04 -22.38 17.45
C ILE A 98 13.28 -22.70 18.93
N ASP A 99 12.21 -22.71 19.74
CA ASP A 99 12.18 -23.11 21.16
C ASP A 99 12.41 -24.62 21.41
N GLY A 100 12.59 -25.43 20.36
CA GLY A 100 12.72 -26.88 20.45
C GLY A 100 14.08 -27.33 21.01
N PRO A 101 14.17 -28.50 21.67
CA PRO A 101 15.47 -29.05 22.08
C PRO A 101 16.23 -29.63 20.89
N TYR A 102 17.46 -29.18 20.67
CA TYR A 102 18.35 -29.65 19.59
C TYR A 102 19.69 -30.20 20.12
N PRO A 103 20.41 -31.01 19.32
CA PRO A 103 21.75 -31.44 19.69
C PRO A 103 22.70 -30.24 19.82
N GLY A 104 23.24 -30.01 21.01
CA GLY A 104 24.11 -28.87 21.28
C GLY A 104 23.40 -27.70 21.96
N GLU A 105 22.11 -27.51 21.70
CA GLU A 105 21.26 -26.46 22.30
C GLU A 105 19.96 -27.05 22.86
N SER A 106 19.96 -27.39 24.15
CA SER A 106 18.88 -28.19 24.75
C SER A 106 17.62 -27.41 25.09
N ASP A 107 17.74 -26.10 25.20
CA ASP A 107 16.70 -25.09 25.40
C ASP A 107 16.30 -24.39 24.10
N GLY A 108 16.89 -24.79 22.97
CA GLY A 108 16.59 -24.27 21.64
C GLY A 108 17.42 -23.06 21.30
N PHE A 109 17.00 -22.34 20.26
CA PHE A 109 17.73 -21.17 19.75
C PHE A 109 17.02 -19.84 20.09
N ARG A 110 15.95 -19.89 20.87
CA ARG A 110 15.20 -18.69 21.20
C ARG A 110 15.88 -17.96 22.35
N GLY A 111 16.57 -16.90 21.98
CA GLY A 111 17.23 -16.05 22.96
C GLY A 111 16.25 -15.10 23.65
N THR A 112 16.68 -14.57 24.78
CA THR A 112 15.89 -13.70 25.66
C THR A 112 16.41 -12.26 25.70
N PHE A 113 17.49 -11.96 24.97
CA PHE A 113 18.09 -10.63 24.98
C PHE A 113 17.21 -9.64 24.19
N PRO A 114 16.69 -8.57 24.81
CA PRO A 114 15.82 -7.62 24.13
C PRO A 114 16.63 -6.67 23.24
N ILE A 115 16.07 -6.32 22.10
CA ILE A 115 16.61 -5.33 21.18
C ILE A 115 15.51 -4.40 20.68
N THR A 116 15.79 -3.09 20.68
CA THR A 116 14.95 -2.10 20.01
C THR A 116 15.39 -1.98 18.55
N LEU A 117 14.51 -2.38 17.64
CA LEU A 117 14.65 -2.18 16.20
C LEU A 117 14.22 -0.75 15.86
N GLY A 118 14.92 -0.10 14.93
CA GLY A 118 14.53 1.20 14.39
C GLY A 118 14.49 1.15 12.86
N GLY A 119 13.64 1.98 12.27
CA GLY A 119 13.41 1.99 10.81
C GLY A 119 12.40 3.05 10.41
N ALA A 120 11.85 2.95 9.20
CA ALA A 120 11.12 4.03 8.53
C ALA A 120 9.90 4.56 9.33
N THR A 121 9.20 3.67 10.03
CA THR A 121 7.93 4.00 10.70
C THR A 121 8.03 4.11 12.22
N GLY A 122 9.24 3.97 12.80
CA GLY A 122 9.46 4.04 14.25
C GLY A 122 10.28 2.88 14.80
N THR A 123 10.00 2.51 16.05
CA THR A 123 10.75 1.47 16.79
C THR A 123 9.89 0.30 17.23
N LEU A 124 10.47 -0.90 17.24
CA LEU A 124 9.84 -2.15 17.67
C LEU A 124 10.75 -2.90 18.64
N GLU A 125 10.21 -3.38 19.75
CA GLU A 125 10.95 -4.26 20.66
C GLU A 125 10.87 -5.70 20.16
N ALA A 126 12.02 -6.37 20.13
CA ALA A 126 12.18 -7.73 19.62
C ALA A 126 13.19 -8.51 20.47
N SER A 127 13.38 -9.79 20.18
CA SER A 127 14.35 -10.65 20.87
C SER A 127 15.43 -11.18 19.93
N VAL A 128 16.67 -11.18 20.40
CA VAL A 128 17.81 -11.75 19.68
C VAL A 128 17.88 -13.25 19.93
N ASN A 129 17.98 -14.04 18.86
CA ASN A 129 18.08 -15.49 18.91
C ASN A 129 19.53 -15.96 19.09
N ASP A 130 19.72 -17.15 19.63
CA ASP A 130 21.01 -17.84 19.64
C ASP A 130 21.43 -18.21 18.21
N PRO A 131 22.74 -18.36 17.95
CA PRO A 131 23.20 -18.57 16.59
C PRO A 131 22.77 -19.94 16.06
N LEU A 132 22.35 -19.95 14.79
CA LEU A 132 21.91 -21.13 14.05
C LEU A 132 22.38 -21.03 12.58
N GLY A 133 22.01 -22.02 11.76
CA GLY A 133 22.27 -21.96 10.31
C GLY A 133 21.06 -21.46 9.53
N ILE A 134 21.25 -20.43 8.72
CA ILE A 134 20.23 -19.89 7.80
C ILE A 134 20.60 -20.17 6.35
N TYR A 135 19.65 -20.70 5.58
CA TYR A 135 19.83 -21.11 4.20
C TYR A 135 18.69 -20.59 3.34
N ALA A 136 19.00 -20.05 2.17
CA ALA A 136 18.02 -19.46 1.26
C ALA A 136 18.30 -19.82 -0.21
N THR A 137 17.25 -19.73 -1.02
CA THR A 137 17.31 -19.87 -2.47
C THR A 137 16.13 -19.15 -3.12
N GLY A 138 16.22 -18.84 -4.41
CA GLY A 138 15.09 -18.26 -5.12
C GLY A 138 13.91 -19.23 -5.26
N LEU A 139 12.71 -18.66 -5.31
CA LEU A 139 11.46 -19.43 -5.33
C LEU A 139 11.23 -20.23 -6.63
N GLN A 140 12.08 -20.03 -7.66
CA GLN A 140 12.14 -20.93 -8.83
C GLN A 140 12.52 -22.37 -8.46
N ASN A 141 13.18 -22.58 -7.31
CA ASN A 141 13.62 -23.91 -6.84
C ASN A 141 12.59 -24.61 -5.93
N ARG A 142 11.36 -24.10 -5.88
CA ARG A 142 10.24 -24.75 -5.14
C ARG A 142 9.81 -26.05 -5.81
N THR A 143 9.42 -27.01 -4.98
CA THR A 143 8.85 -28.31 -5.42
C THR A 143 7.38 -28.48 -4.98
N ALA A 144 6.92 -27.72 -3.99
CA ALA A 144 5.52 -27.60 -3.59
C ALA A 144 5.26 -26.21 -2.96
N SER A 145 3.99 -25.78 -2.94
CA SER A 145 3.57 -24.48 -2.39
C SER A 145 2.57 -24.59 -1.24
N VAL A 146 2.03 -25.78 -0.93
CA VAL A 146 1.13 -25.99 0.21
C VAL A 146 1.39 -27.37 0.84
N PRO A 147 2.19 -27.46 1.91
CA PRO A 147 3.08 -26.40 2.43
C PRO A 147 4.20 -26.07 1.44
N LEU A 148 4.89 -24.95 1.62
CA LEU A 148 6.06 -24.61 0.83
C LEU A 148 7.16 -25.67 1.02
N VAL A 149 7.73 -26.16 -0.08
CA VAL A 149 8.87 -27.08 -0.07
C VAL A 149 9.87 -26.62 -1.10
N ILE A 150 11.14 -26.50 -0.69
CA ILE A 150 12.26 -26.08 -1.54
C ILE A 150 13.18 -27.26 -1.82
N ASP A 151 13.74 -27.33 -3.03
CA ASP A 151 14.81 -28.29 -3.33
C ASP A 151 16.08 -27.93 -2.55
N HIS A 152 16.40 -28.79 -1.58
CA HIS A 152 17.54 -28.67 -0.69
C HIS A 152 18.88 -28.52 -1.45
N ALA A 153 19.00 -29.05 -2.67
CA ALA A 153 20.23 -28.96 -3.46
C ALA A 153 20.58 -27.54 -3.93
N HIS A 154 19.63 -26.59 -3.84
CA HIS A 154 19.81 -25.21 -4.29
C HIS A 154 19.94 -24.21 -3.14
N LEU A 155 19.96 -24.69 -1.90
CA LEU A 155 20.09 -23.85 -0.71
C LEU A 155 21.54 -23.41 -0.51
N GLU A 156 21.75 -22.10 -0.47
CA GLU A 156 23.00 -21.45 -0.13
C GLU A 156 22.81 -20.76 1.23
N GLY A 157 23.81 -20.70 2.10
CA GLY A 157 23.58 -20.14 3.42
C GLY A 157 24.80 -19.78 4.25
N GLN A 158 24.55 -19.54 5.52
CA GLN A 158 25.59 -19.27 6.49
C GLN A 158 25.22 -19.86 7.84
N THR A 159 26.19 -20.45 8.51
CA THR A 159 26.07 -20.99 9.86
C THR A 159 26.57 -20.00 10.89
N ASN A 160 26.26 -20.26 12.16
CA ASN A 160 26.67 -19.41 13.29
C ASN A 160 26.09 -17.99 13.17
N VAL A 161 24.81 -17.90 12.83
CA VAL A 161 24.07 -16.66 12.60
C VAL A 161 22.99 -16.48 13.64
N SER A 162 23.06 -15.39 14.38
CA SER A 162 22.03 -14.94 15.31
C SER A 162 21.03 -14.02 14.56
N LEU A 163 19.76 -14.38 14.65
CA LEU A 163 18.62 -13.68 14.04
C LEU A 163 17.86 -12.85 15.09
N VAL A 164 16.82 -12.15 14.66
CA VAL A 164 15.87 -11.47 15.56
C VAL A 164 14.46 -12.00 15.32
N THR A 165 13.77 -12.41 16.39
CA THR A 165 12.34 -12.72 16.33
C THR A 165 11.53 -11.48 16.69
N ILE A 166 10.66 -11.03 15.78
CA ILE A 166 9.74 -9.91 15.99
C ILE A 166 8.43 -10.39 16.64
N PRO A 167 7.75 -9.55 17.44
CA PRO A 167 6.53 -9.96 18.13
C PRO A 167 5.34 -10.09 17.16
N ALA A 168 4.32 -10.86 17.57
CA ALA A 168 3.19 -11.24 16.73
C ALA A 168 2.32 -10.08 16.22
N GLU A 169 2.34 -8.94 16.91
CA GLU A 169 1.65 -7.71 16.51
C GLU A 169 2.35 -6.94 15.38
N SER A 170 3.55 -7.35 14.96
CA SER A 170 4.26 -6.69 13.87
C SER A 170 3.83 -7.23 12.51
N ASP A 171 3.50 -6.32 11.60
CA ASP A 171 3.14 -6.65 10.21
C ASP A 171 4.38 -6.87 9.31
N LEU A 172 5.59 -6.81 9.86
CA LEU A 172 6.80 -7.05 9.09
C LEU A 172 6.88 -8.52 8.64
N PRO A 173 7.29 -8.79 7.39
CA PRO A 173 7.54 -10.16 6.94
C PRO A 173 8.83 -10.70 7.56
N ASN A 174 9.10 -11.99 7.34
CA ASN A 174 10.47 -12.49 7.50
C ASN A 174 11.40 -11.72 6.56
N VAL A 175 12.61 -11.43 7.02
CA VAL A 175 13.58 -10.65 6.26
C VAL A 175 14.91 -11.40 6.17
N LEU A 176 15.43 -11.53 4.96
CA LEU A 176 16.80 -11.92 4.70
C LEU A 176 17.64 -10.66 4.44
N GLY A 177 18.34 -10.21 5.47
CA GLY A 177 18.99 -8.91 5.50
C GLY A 177 20.34 -8.84 4.79
N LEU A 178 20.95 -7.66 4.85
CA LEU A 178 22.27 -7.37 4.26
C LEU A 178 23.39 -8.26 4.82
N THR A 179 23.26 -8.82 6.02
CA THR A 179 24.24 -9.78 6.56
C THR A 179 24.40 -10.99 5.65
N PHE A 180 23.29 -11.54 5.14
CA PHE A 180 23.32 -12.62 4.16
C PHE A 180 23.76 -12.12 2.79
N SER A 181 23.12 -11.06 2.28
CA SER A 181 23.37 -10.52 0.93
C SER A 181 24.82 -10.01 0.75
N SER A 182 25.52 -9.69 1.84
CA SER A 182 26.94 -9.33 1.83
C SER A 182 27.89 -10.49 1.47
N ARG A 183 27.42 -11.74 1.59
CA ARG A 183 28.22 -12.97 1.41
C ARG A 183 28.08 -13.59 0.03
N TYR A 184 27.18 -13.06 -0.78
CA TYR A 184 26.85 -13.59 -2.11
C TYR A 184 26.78 -12.47 -3.13
N ALA A 185 27.11 -12.78 -4.38
CA ALA A 185 26.65 -11.99 -5.49
C ALA A 185 25.18 -12.37 -5.74
N THR A 186 24.27 -11.42 -5.54
CA THR A 186 22.83 -11.69 -5.60
C THR A 186 22.29 -11.31 -6.96
N HIS A 187 21.80 -12.28 -7.71
CA HIS A 187 21.21 -12.10 -9.03
C HIS A 187 19.69 -12.06 -8.90
N ILE A 188 19.08 -10.98 -9.36
CA ILE A 188 17.64 -10.77 -9.40
C ILE A 188 17.23 -10.78 -10.88
N ASN A 189 16.59 -11.86 -11.33
CA ASN A 189 16.32 -12.13 -12.74
C ASN A 189 14.85 -11.84 -13.07
N ALA A 190 14.57 -10.59 -13.43
CA ALA A 190 13.25 -10.14 -13.88
C ALA A 190 12.78 -10.80 -15.19
N ASP A 191 13.69 -11.37 -15.99
CA ASP A 191 13.36 -12.16 -17.18
C ASP A 191 12.84 -13.56 -16.85
N GLN A 192 12.86 -13.94 -15.57
CA GLN A 192 12.33 -15.21 -15.06
C GLN A 192 11.36 -14.97 -13.90
N PRO A 193 10.23 -14.27 -14.13
CA PRO A 193 9.26 -13.97 -13.08
C PRO A 193 8.63 -15.25 -12.52
N GLN A 194 8.48 -15.29 -11.20
CA GLN A 194 7.78 -16.33 -10.46
C GLN A 194 6.40 -15.81 -10.08
N LEU A 195 5.36 -16.52 -10.52
CA LEU A 195 3.96 -16.32 -10.15
C LEU A 195 3.40 -17.64 -9.65
N PHE A 196 2.96 -17.70 -8.39
CA PHE A 196 2.30 -18.87 -7.82
C PHE A 196 1.51 -18.49 -6.56
N THR A 197 0.53 -19.31 -6.18
CA THR A 197 -0.25 -19.10 -4.96
C THR A 197 0.41 -19.77 -3.76
N LEU A 198 0.52 -19.03 -2.65
CA LEU A 198 0.90 -19.51 -1.32
C LEU A 198 -0.12 -18.97 -0.31
N ASP A 199 -0.70 -19.85 0.51
CA ASP A 199 -1.69 -19.49 1.53
C ASP A 199 -2.84 -18.60 1.03
N GLY A 200 -3.30 -18.87 -0.19
CA GLY A 200 -4.40 -18.14 -0.83
C GLY A 200 -4.00 -16.84 -1.52
N ARG A 201 -2.78 -16.33 -1.32
CA ARG A 201 -2.27 -15.10 -1.97
C ARG A 201 -1.28 -15.41 -3.09
N THR A 202 -1.27 -14.57 -4.11
CA THR A 202 -0.30 -14.69 -5.22
C THR A 202 1.05 -14.12 -4.80
N VAL A 203 2.09 -14.95 -4.85
CA VAL A 203 3.49 -14.53 -4.75
C VAL A 203 3.98 -14.11 -6.13
N ARG A 204 4.50 -12.88 -6.20
CA ARG A 204 5.08 -12.24 -7.40
C ARG A 204 6.51 -11.83 -7.09
N THR A 205 7.46 -12.50 -7.72
CA THR A 205 8.87 -12.16 -7.48
C THR A 205 9.75 -12.57 -8.65
N PRO A 206 10.85 -11.86 -8.94
CA PRO A 206 11.85 -12.36 -9.89
C PRO A 206 12.49 -13.65 -9.38
N ALA A 207 13.02 -14.49 -10.27
CA ALA A 207 13.91 -15.57 -9.85
C ALA A 207 15.18 -14.97 -9.21
N ILE A 208 15.65 -15.57 -8.11
CA ILE A 208 16.81 -15.08 -7.36
C ILE A 208 17.87 -16.17 -7.26
N ASP A 209 19.10 -15.87 -7.65
CA ASP A 209 20.23 -16.78 -7.50
C ASP A 209 21.30 -16.14 -6.60
N PHE A 210 21.77 -16.91 -5.62
CA PHE A 210 22.93 -16.55 -4.82
C PHE A 210 24.17 -17.19 -5.43
N GLN A 211 25.09 -16.37 -5.93
CA GLN A 211 26.35 -16.83 -6.52
C GLN A 211 27.53 -16.46 -5.63
N THR A 212 28.67 -17.13 -5.85
CA THR A 212 29.92 -16.79 -5.17
C THR A 212 30.29 -15.33 -5.42
N LEU A 213 30.69 -14.61 -4.37
CA LEU A 213 31.20 -13.24 -4.47
C LEU A 213 32.28 -13.13 -5.54
N GLY A 214 32.22 -12.04 -6.32
CA GLY A 214 33.15 -11.85 -7.42
C GLY A 214 32.68 -12.39 -8.77
N SER A 215 31.51 -13.04 -8.86
CA SER A 215 30.94 -13.52 -10.12
C SER A 215 30.68 -12.37 -11.12
N GLY A 216 30.51 -11.14 -10.63
CA GLY A 216 30.22 -9.95 -11.43
C GLY A 216 28.84 -9.99 -12.09
N GLY A 217 28.56 -9.01 -12.95
CA GLY A 217 27.24 -8.85 -13.59
C GLY A 217 26.87 -9.89 -14.65
N GLY A 218 27.67 -10.95 -14.84
CA GLY A 218 27.48 -11.90 -15.94
C GLY A 218 27.49 -11.22 -17.32
N SER A 219 26.36 -11.24 -18.02
CA SER A 219 26.19 -10.55 -19.31
C SER A 219 25.90 -9.05 -19.20
N ILE A 220 25.61 -8.55 -18.00
CA ILE A 220 25.25 -7.16 -17.76
C ILE A 220 26.53 -6.32 -17.64
N SER A 221 26.69 -5.35 -18.54
CA SER A 221 27.89 -4.49 -18.60
C SER A 221 27.70 -3.13 -17.94
N ARG A 222 26.46 -2.62 -17.89
CA ARG A 222 26.11 -1.40 -17.17
C ARG A 222 26.24 -1.65 -15.68
N ARG A 223 26.99 -0.81 -14.99
CA ARG A 223 27.19 -0.92 -13.53
C ARG A 223 27.12 0.45 -12.86
N ALA A 224 26.28 0.56 -11.85
CA ALA A 224 26.25 1.68 -10.94
C ALA A 224 27.20 1.36 -9.76
N PRO A 225 28.22 2.20 -9.50
CA PRO A 225 29.11 1.98 -8.36
C PRO A 225 28.32 2.03 -7.05
N LEU A 226 28.49 1.00 -6.21
CA LEU A 226 27.95 0.98 -4.86
C LEU A 226 28.96 1.59 -3.90
N SER A 227 28.51 2.57 -3.13
CA SER A 227 29.20 3.04 -1.94
C SER A 227 28.76 2.16 -0.78
N LEU A 228 29.73 1.55 -0.11
CA LEU A 228 29.52 0.69 1.04
C LEU A 228 29.97 1.45 2.28
N LYS A 229 29.08 1.61 3.25
CA LYS A 229 29.42 2.18 4.55
C LYS A 229 29.32 1.09 5.61
N PRO A 230 30.25 1.03 6.59
CA PRO A 230 31.39 1.94 6.79
C PRO A 230 32.68 1.57 6.01
N ALA A 231 32.71 0.48 5.23
CA ALA A 231 33.93 -0.04 4.58
C ALA A 231 33.78 -0.22 3.06
N ALA A 232 34.87 -0.07 2.30
CA ALA A 232 34.86 -0.16 0.83
C ALA A 232 34.62 -1.58 0.22
N SER A 233 34.48 -2.61 1.07
CA SER A 233 34.13 -3.99 0.70
C SER A 233 33.65 -4.75 1.93
N PHE A 234 32.73 -5.71 1.78
CA PHE A 234 32.34 -6.65 2.85
C PHE A 234 33.31 -7.84 2.94
N SER A 235 34.58 -7.54 3.22
CA SER A 235 35.64 -8.56 3.28
C SER A 235 35.71 -9.31 4.60
N SER A 236 35.26 -8.71 5.71
CA SER A 236 35.09 -9.38 7.00
C SER A 236 33.78 -10.16 7.05
N ALA A 237 33.78 -11.30 7.74
CA ALA A 237 32.54 -12.02 8.02
C ALA A 237 31.64 -11.19 8.97
N PRO A 238 30.31 -11.22 8.79
CA PRO A 238 29.36 -10.79 9.81
C PRO A 238 29.60 -11.52 11.13
N VAL A 239 29.38 -10.84 12.25
CA VAL A 239 29.60 -11.34 13.62
C VAL A 239 28.41 -10.98 14.50
N TYR A 240 28.04 -11.87 15.44
CA TYR A 240 27.20 -11.48 16.56
C TYR A 240 28.06 -11.06 17.76
N VAL A 241 27.48 -10.31 18.70
CA VAL A 241 28.17 -9.93 19.95
C VAL A 241 27.62 -10.79 21.07
N PRO A 242 28.46 -11.62 21.72
CA PRO A 242 27.98 -12.49 22.79
C PRO A 242 27.64 -11.69 24.05
N ASP A 243 26.83 -12.27 24.94
CA ASP A 243 26.61 -11.69 26.26
C ASP A 243 27.79 -11.93 27.21
N PHE A 244 28.71 -10.97 27.24
CA PHE A 244 29.81 -10.95 28.21
C PHE A 244 29.33 -10.86 29.66
N GLY A 245 28.06 -10.53 29.90
CA GLY A 245 27.41 -10.53 31.21
C GLY A 245 26.82 -11.89 31.61
N ASN A 246 26.72 -12.84 30.68
CA ASN A 246 26.13 -14.15 30.92
C ASN A 246 26.98 -14.91 31.95
N PRO A 247 26.42 -15.37 33.08
CA PRO A 247 27.15 -16.14 34.09
C PRO A 247 27.73 -17.45 33.56
N ASP A 248 27.21 -17.97 32.45
CA ASP A 248 27.64 -19.21 31.80
C ASP A 248 28.53 -18.98 30.56
N PHE A 249 28.94 -17.73 30.29
CA PHE A 249 29.67 -17.33 29.09
C PHE A 249 30.94 -18.16 28.79
N PHE A 250 31.62 -18.71 29.80
CA PHE A 250 32.83 -19.48 29.56
C PHE A 250 32.58 -20.93 29.11
N ASP A 251 31.40 -21.46 29.43
CA ASP A 251 30.99 -22.81 29.06
C ASP A 251 30.09 -22.77 27.81
N ASN A 252 29.22 -21.76 27.70
CA ASN A 252 28.32 -21.51 26.57
C ASN A 252 28.43 -20.05 26.08
N PRO A 253 29.49 -19.69 25.34
CA PRO A 253 29.74 -18.31 24.89
C PRO A 253 28.76 -17.81 23.82
N GLN A 254 28.04 -18.70 23.15
CA GLN A 254 27.09 -18.41 22.08
C GLN A 254 25.72 -17.95 22.60
N GLU A 255 25.43 -18.26 23.86
CA GLU A 255 24.13 -18.07 24.51
C GLU A 255 23.73 -16.62 24.70
N ASN A 256 22.47 -16.35 24.34
CA ASN A 256 21.74 -15.10 24.51
C ASN A 256 22.55 -13.87 24.06
N PRO A 257 22.99 -13.82 22.78
CA PRO A 257 23.87 -12.75 22.32
C PRO A 257 23.21 -11.36 22.44
N GLN A 258 24.02 -10.35 22.78
CA GLN A 258 23.53 -8.97 23.00
C GLN A 258 23.12 -8.27 21.71
N THR A 259 23.72 -8.68 20.59
CA THR A 259 23.36 -8.17 19.27
C THR A 259 23.24 -9.34 18.32
N PRO A 260 22.30 -9.26 17.36
CA PRO A 260 22.23 -10.25 16.31
C PRO A 260 23.50 -10.23 15.46
N THR A 261 23.60 -11.16 14.52
CA THR A 261 24.68 -11.11 13.53
C THR A 261 24.56 -9.84 12.71
N ILE A 262 25.60 -9.00 12.77
CA ILE A 262 25.72 -7.73 12.04
C ILE A 262 27.06 -7.68 11.30
N LEU A 263 27.22 -6.73 10.38
CA LEU A 263 28.51 -6.48 9.75
C LEU A 263 29.51 -5.92 10.78
N ALA A 264 30.74 -6.45 10.80
CA ALA A 264 31.76 -6.25 11.84
C ALA A 264 32.20 -4.79 12.12
N ALA A 265 31.75 -3.85 11.30
CA ALA A 265 31.79 -2.42 11.57
C ALA A 265 30.33 -1.94 11.52
N GLN A 266 29.77 -1.65 12.70
CA GLN A 266 28.34 -1.49 12.96
C GLN A 266 27.58 -0.78 11.83
N SER A 267 26.44 -1.37 11.44
CA SER A 267 25.50 -0.93 10.41
C SER A 267 26.08 -0.80 9.01
N GLY A 268 26.00 -1.89 8.24
CA GLY A 268 26.33 -1.88 6.83
C GLY A 268 25.21 -1.27 6.00
N ALA A 269 25.56 -0.50 4.98
CA ALA A 269 24.60 0.17 4.13
C ALA A 269 25.10 0.25 2.67
N LEU A 270 24.19 0.08 1.71
CA LEU A 270 24.45 0.21 0.28
C LEU A 270 23.95 1.57 -0.21
N PHE A 271 24.76 2.31 -0.94
CA PHE A 271 24.36 3.60 -1.51
C PHE A 271 24.67 3.69 -3.00
N LEU A 272 23.80 4.41 -3.71
CA LEU A 272 23.93 4.75 -5.13
C LEU A 272 23.92 6.26 -5.30
N ASN A 273 24.61 6.73 -6.34
CA ASN A 273 24.55 8.14 -6.72
C ASN A 273 23.44 8.36 -7.76
N ALA A 274 22.58 9.33 -7.51
CA ALA A 274 21.50 9.71 -8.40
C ALA A 274 21.49 11.22 -8.68
N ASN A 275 20.91 11.59 -9.83
CA ASN A 275 20.48 12.95 -10.10
C ASN A 275 18.95 13.02 -10.03
N LEU A 276 18.43 14.04 -9.37
CA LEU A 276 17.00 14.28 -9.17
C LEU A 276 16.62 15.56 -9.89
N VAL A 277 15.48 15.56 -10.58
CA VAL A 277 14.92 16.74 -11.24
C VAL A 277 13.44 16.84 -10.92
N ASN A 278 13.01 18.05 -10.57
CA ASN A 278 11.61 18.41 -10.39
C ASN A 278 11.42 19.90 -10.73
N ASP A 279 10.44 20.25 -11.56
CA ASP A 279 10.11 21.62 -11.96
C ASP A 279 11.32 22.46 -12.41
N GLY A 280 12.26 21.81 -13.12
CA GLY A 280 13.50 22.42 -13.59
C GLY A 280 14.56 22.69 -12.50
N ILE A 281 14.28 22.35 -11.23
CA ILE A 281 15.27 22.27 -10.15
C ILE A 281 16.00 20.93 -10.29
N GLN A 282 17.33 20.94 -10.12
CA GLN A 282 18.15 19.75 -10.27
C GLN A 282 19.12 19.59 -9.09
N LEU A 283 19.08 18.42 -8.47
CA LEU A 283 20.08 17.96 -7.50
C LEU A 283 20.97 16.91 -8.17
N ASN A 284 22.29 17.09 -8.07
CA ASN A 284 23.26 16.22 -8.71
C ASN A 284 24.10 15.48 -7.68
N ASN A 285 24.40 14.21 -7.96
CA ASN A 285 25.20 13.34 -7.09
C ASN A 285 24.59 13.21 -5.68
N SER A 286 23.26 13.10 -5.58
CA SER A 286 22.60 12.72 -4.33
C SER A 286 22.98 11.27 -4.03
N GLU A 287 23.59 11.02 -2.87
CA GLU A 287 23.89 9.67 -2.40
C GLU A 287 22.64 9.13 -1.68
N LEU A 288 21.93 8.22 -2.34
CA LEU A 288 20.69 7.63 -1.84
C LEU A 288 20.93 6.19 -1.40
N PHE A 289 20.23 5.78 -0.34
CA PHE A 289 20.29 4.41 0.17
C PHE A 289 19.66 3.46 -0.85
N PHE A 290 20.31 2.33 -1.14
CA PHE A 290 19.75 1.32 -2.03
C PHE A 290 19.10 0.21 -1.20
N ASP A 291 17.79 0.12 -1.33
CA ASP A 291 16.96 -0.78 -0.55
C ASP A 291 16.13 -1.65 -1.49
N SER A 292 16.39 -2.95 -1.46
CA SER A 292 15.64 -3.94 -2.23
C SER A 292 14.37 -4.41 -1.53
N GLY A 293 14.21 -4.14 -0.24
CA GLY A 293 12.98 -4.35 0.51
C GLY A 293 11.95 -3.23 0.29
N ALA A 294 12.40 -2.02 -0.06
CA ALA A 294 11.51 -0.91 -0.39
C ALA A 294 10.90 -1.05 -1.81
N SER A 295 9.57 -1.24 -1.90
CA SER A 295 8.86 -1.26 -3.19
C SER A 295 8.91 0.09 -3.90
N VAL A 296 8.94 1.20 -3.14
CA VAL A 296 8.85 2.57 -3.62
C VAL A 296 10.06 3.39 -3.16
N SER A 297 10.47 4.37 -3.97
CA SER A 297 11.57 5.28 -3.63
C SER A 297 11.11 6.35 -2.63
N VAL A 298 12.00 6.77 -1.74
CA VAL A 298 11.70 7.74 -0.67
C VAL A 298 12.67 8.91 -0.74
N LEU A 299 12.21 10.11 -0.39
CA LEU A 299 13.04 11.27 -0.14
C LEU A 299 12.78 11.80 1.28
N SER A 300 13.83 12.29 1.93
CA SER A 300 13.64 13.09 3.16
C SER A 300 12.88 14.39 2.87
N GLU A 301 12.20 14.94 3.86
CA GLU A 301 11.47 16.21 3.75
C GLU A 301 12.41 17.34 3.27
N LEU A 302 13.63 17.37 3.80
CA LEU A 302 14.63 18.36 3.40
C LEU A 302 15.02 18.21 1.92
N LYS A 303 15.07 16.98 1.39
CA LYS A 303 15.41 16.75 -0.02
C LYS A 303 14.26 17.11 -0.95
N ALA A 304 13.04 16.79 -0.55
CA ALA A 304 11.81 17.22 -1.22
C ALA A 304 11.77 18.76 -1.33
N LEU A 305 12.01 19.44 -0.21
CA LEU A 305 12.03 20.92 -0.17
C LEU A 305 13.12 21.52 -1.07
N GLN A 306 14.29 20.87 -1.14
CA GLN A 306 15.36 21.27 -2.08
C GLN A 306 14.99 21.08 -3.55
N LEU A 307 14.02 20.23 -3.85
CA LEU A 307 13.42 20.01 -5.18
C LEU A 307 12.15 20.84 -5.42
N GLY A 308 11.79 21.70 -4.47
CA GLY A 308 10.63 22.59 -4.58
C GLY A 308 9.31 21.99 -4.09
N ILE A 309 9.34 20.82 -3.44
CA ILE A 309 8.17 20.16 -2.85
C ILE A 309 8.14 20.49 -1.35
N ASP A 310 7.13 21.22 -0.90
CA ASP A 310 6.89 21.51 0.52
C ASP A 310 5.68 20.72 1.02
N VAL A 311 5.94 19.60 1.71
CA VAL A 311 4.90 18.69 2.21
C VAL A 311 3.90 19.32 3.17
N GLN A 312 4.20 20.51 3.72
CA GLN A 312 3.26 21.23 4.58
C GLN A 312 2.33 22.17 3.80
N LEU A 313 2.69 22.52 2.56
CA LEU A 313 1.98 23.51 1.75
C LEU A 313 1.39 22.92 0.48
N ASP A 314 2.00 21.88 -0.06
CA ASP A 314 1.64 21.27 -1.33
C ASP A 314 0.78 20.02 -1.09
N THR A 315 -0.32 19.90 -1.84
CA THR A 315 -1.16 18.70 -1.83
C THR A 315 -0.38 17.52 -2.42
N PRO A 316 -0.32 16.36 -1.74
CA PRO A 316 0.29 15.16 -2.29
C PRO A 316 -0.40 14.70 -3.59
N ASP A 317 0.39 14.17 -4.52
CA ASP A 317 -0.11 13.58 -5.75
C ASP A 317 -0.84 12.24 -5.52
N PHE A 318 -0.44 11.53 -4.46
CA PHE A 318 -1.00 10.26 -4.01
C PHE A 318 -0.62 10.03 -2.54
N SER A 319 -1.22 9.04 -1.90
CA SER A 319 -0.77 8.57 -0.58
C SER A 319 -0.73 7.05 -0.54
N ILE A 320 0.23 6.49 0.17
CA ILE A 320 0.23 5.05 0.45
C ILE A 320 0.53 4.79 1.93
N ASP A 321 0.15 3.61 2.35
CA ASP A 321 0.55 3.08 3.64
C ASP A 321 1.83 2.26 3.48
N ILE A 322 2.79 2.45 4.37
CA ILE A 322 4.02 1.67 4.40
C ILE A 322 4.09 0.88 5.69
N VAL A 323 4.39 -0.42 5.57
CA VAL A 323 4.81 -1.25 6.70
C VAL A 323 6.30 -1.04 6.94
N GLY A 324 6.67 -0.61 8.14
CA GLY A 324 8.06 -0.56 8.58
C GLY A 324 8.23 -1.07 10.01
N SER A 325 9.42 -0.91 10.57
CA SER A 325 9.73 -1.40 11.92
C SER A 325 9.07 -0.66 13.08
N GLY A 326 8.31 0.41 12.84
CA GLY A 326 7.43 1.00 13.85
C GLY A 326 5.95 0.62 13.65
N GLY A 327 5.67 -0.35 12.77
CA GLY A 327 4.33 -0.71 12.33
C GLY A 327 3.92 -0.01 11.03
N LEU A 328 2.63 -0.07 10.73
CA LEU A 328 2.00 0.65 9.63
C LEU A 328 2.07 2.17 9.90
N THR A 329 2.72 2.91 8.99
CA THR A 329 2.52 4.37 8.89
C THR A 329 1.60 4.65 7.74
N GLN A 330 0.48 5.29 8.06
CA GLN A 330 -0.58 5.60 7.13
C GLN A 330 -0.40 7.00 6.55
N ASP A 331 -1.01 7.24 5.39
CA ASP A 331 -1.12 8.57 4.78
C ASP A 331 0.21 9.25 4.44
N LEU A 332 1.22 8.47 4.03
CA LEU A 332 2.49 9.07 3.65
C LEU A 332 2.34 9.85 2.34
N PRO A 333 2.80 11.12 2.29
CA PRO A 333 2.59 11.97 1.14
C PRO A 333 3.51 11.56 -0.01
N GLY A 334 2.90 11.22 -1.15
CA GLY A 334 3.57 10.85 -2.39
C GLY A 334 3.56 11.99 -3.42
N TYR A 335 4.64 12.11 -4.19
CA TYR A 335 4.80 13.08 -5.28
C TYR A 335 5.49 12.46 -6.49
N PHE A 336 5.30 13.03 -7.67
CA PHE A 336 6.04 12.65 -8.86
C PHE A 336 7.20 13.59 -9.15
N LEU A 337 8.41 13.05 -9.24
CA LEU A 337 9.55 13.77 -9.79
C LEU A 337 9.54 13.70 -11.31
N ASP A 338 9.88 14.81 -11.98
CA ASP A 338 10.08 14.85 -13.43
C ASP A 338 11.05 13.74 -13.90
N SER A 339 12.18 13.59 -13.19
CA SER A 339 13.10 12.49 -13.45
C SER A 339 14.03 12.15 -12.29
N LEU A 340 14.42 10.87 -12.24
CA LEU A 340 15.46 10.35 -11.38
C LEU A 340 16.44 9.52 -12.23
N SER A 341 17.73 9.82 -12.12
CA SER A 341 18.78 9.19 -12.93
C SER A 341 19.86 8.54 -12.04
N ILE A 342 19.88 7.21 -11.98
CA ILE A 342 20.95 6.44 -11.32
C ILE A 342 22.20 6.53 -12.19
N GLN A 343 23.30 7.01 -11.60
CA GLN A 343 24.55 7.17 -12.30
C GLN A 343 25.26 5.83 -12.48
N ALA A 344 25.54 5.48 -13.74
CA ALA A 344 26.14 4.20 -14.08
C ALA A 344 27.19 4.31 -15.18
N ILE A 345 28.26 3.52 -15.02
CA ILE A 345 29.24 3.28 -16.07
C ILE A 345 28.58 2.37 -17.12
N GLY A 346 28.63 2.77 -18.39
CA GLY A 346 27.87 2.11 -19.46
C GLY A 346 26.54 2.79 -19.79
N GLY A 347 26.24 3.92 -19.13
CA GLY A 347 25.06 4.75 -19.39
C GLY A 347 24.10 4.74 -18.20
N ASN A 348 23.67 5.93 -17.78
CA ASN A 348 22.75 6.11 -16.65
C ASN A 348 21.43 5.37 -16.87
N VAL A 349 20.79 4.99 -15.77
CA VAL A 349 19.39 4.53 -15.77
C VAL A 349 18.53 5.73 -15.38
N THR A 350 17.86 6.32 -16.37
CA THR A 350 17.00 7.48 -16.16
C THR A 350 15.55 7.05 -16.28
N ALA A 351 14.77 7.38 -15.26
CA ALA A 351 13.33 7.28 -15.24
C ALA A 351 12.70 8.67 -15.23
N THR A 352 11.49 8.79 -15.77
CA THR A 352 10.69 10.02 -15.80
C THR A 352 9.34 9.78 -15.16
N ASN A 353 8.73 10.82 -14.61
CA ASN A 353 7.48 10.72 -13.86
C ASN A 353 7.60 9.65 -12.76
N VAL A 354 8.53 9.91 -11.84
CA VAL A 354 8.97 8.94 -10.83
C VAL A 354 8.19 9.18 -9.54
N PRO A 355 7.34 8.23 -9.11
CA PRO A 355 6.69 8.31 -7.82
C PRO A 355 7.73 8.15 -6.70
N VAL A 356 7.68 9.10 -5.77
CA VAL A 356 8.46 9.08 -4.53
C VAL A 356 7.57 9.43 -3.36
N ILE A 357 7.90 8.89 -2.19
CA ILE A 357 7.25 9.25 -0.93
C ILE A 357 8.16 10.15 -0.14
N ILE A 358 7.59 11.10 0.60
CA ILE A 358 8.35 11.98 1.46
C ILE A 358 8.25 11.49 2.90
N LEU A 359 9.38 11.07 3.45
CA LEU A 359 9.47 10.55 4.81
C LEU A 359 10.90 10.71 5.34
N ASP A 360 11.03 11.28 6.53
CA ASP A 360 12.30 11.35 7.24
C ASP A 360 12.63 10.00 7.90
N ILE A 361 13.60 9.28 7.30
CA ILE A 361 14.05 7.98 7.78
C ILE A 361 15.39 8.11 8.49
N THR A 362 15.50 7.54 9.69
CA THR A 362 16.75 7.54 10.47
C THR A 362 17.84 6.72 9.74
N ASP A 363 19.05 7.27 9.64
CA ASP A 363 20.21 6.58 9.07
C ASP A 363 20.67 5.43 9.99
N PRO A 364 20.55 4.16 9.55
CA PRO A 364 20.97 3.02 10.36
C PRO A 364 22.48 3.01 10.60
N GLY A 365 23.28 3.58 9.69
CA GLY A 365 24.72 3.74 9.79
C GLY A 365 25.18 4.85 10.74
N ASN A 366 24.28 5.76 11.10
CA ASN A 366 24.58 6.92 11.94
C ASN A 366 23.33 7.40 12.71
N PRO A 367 22.93 6.64 13.77
CA PRO A 367 21.71 6.89 14.52
C PRO A 367 21.67 8.33 15.06
N GLY A 368 20.71 9.12 14.59
CA GLY A 368 20.55 10.55 14.90
C GLY A 368 20.65 11.49 13.70
N ASN A 369 20.93 10.97 12.50
CA ASN A 369 20.79 11.69 11.23
C ASN A 369 19.70 11.05 10.36
N ILE A 370 19.21 11.81 9.38
CA ILE A 370 18.21 11.35 8.40
C ILE A 370 18.93 11.03 7.09
N VAL A 371 18.56 9.94 6.43
CA VAL A 371 19.07 9.63 5.09
C VAL A 371 18.48 10.59 4.07
N ASP A 372 19.27 11.00 3.07
CA ASP A 372 18.79 11.93 2.04
C ASP A 372 17.59 11.35 1.26
N GLY A 373 17.55 10.02 1.09
CA GLY A 373 16.45 9.27 0.50
C GLY A 373 16.84 7.80 0.22
N ILE A 374 15.89 7.04 -0.30
CA ILE A 374 15.97 5.62 -0.64
C ILE A 374 15.63 5.44 -2.13
N ILE A 375 16.43 4.64 -2.83
CA ILE A 375 16.10 4.07 -4.14
C ILE A 375 15.47 2.71 -3.89
N GLY A 376 14.17 2.63 -4.11
CA GLY A 376 13.39 1.40 -4.05
C GLY A 376 13.37 0.66 -5.39
N THR A 377 12.68 -0.48 -5.40
CA THR A 377 12.63 -1.36 -6.57
C THR A 377 11.76 -0.82 -7.71
N ASN A 378 10.87 0.16 -7.46
CA ASN A 378 10.05 0.79 -8.49
C ASN A 378 10.86 1.31 -9.69
N LEU A 379 12.03 1.90 -9.41
CA LEU A 379 12.95 2.40 -10.44
C LEU A 379 13.64 1.33 -11.29
N LEU A 380 13.57 0.08 -10.86
CA LEU A 380 14.33 -1.04 -11.43
C LEU A 380 13.42 -2.14 -11.98
N VAL A 381 12.10 -1.90 -12.01
CA VAL A 381 11.10 -2.83 -12.56
C VAL A 381 11.45 -3.23 -14.00
N GLY A 382 11.29 -4.52 -14.29
CA GLY A 382 11.51 -5.07 -15.63
C GLY A 382 12.98 -5.13 -16.03
N ARG A 383 13.92 -5.13 -15.08
CA ARG A 383 15.36 -5.26 -15.35
C ARG A 383 15.98 -6.35 -14.48
N ASN A 384 16.92 -7.08 -15.05
CA ASN A 384 17.78 -7.97 -14.29
C ASN A 384 18.81 -7.15 -13.53
N LEU A 385 19.02 -7.51 -12.27
CA LEU A 385 19.97 -6.85 -11.37
C LEU A 385 20.99 -7.86 -10.86
N VAL A 386 22.22 -7.40 -10.66
CA VAL A 386 23.21 -8.14 -9.87
C VAL A 386 23.81 -7.22 -8.83
N ILE A 387 23.65 -7.58 -7.57
CA ILE A 387 24.29 -6.91 -6.44
C ILE A 387 25.56 -7.71 -6.16
N ASP A 388 26.73 -7.19 -6.53
CA ASP A 388 28.02 -7.78 -6.18
C ASP A 388 28.76 -6.85 -5.22
N PRO A 389 28.79 -7.17 -3.91
CA PRO A 389 29.48 -6.37 -2.92
C PRO A 389 31.01 -6.48 -2.97
N ASN A 390 31.57 -7.43 -3.72
CA ASN A 390 33.03 -7.59 -3.83
C ASN A 390 33.47 -8.21 -5.17
N PRO A 391 33.27 -7.50 -6.30
CA PRO A 391 33.58 -8.01 -7.63
C PRO A 391 35.09 -8.27 -7.86
N ALA A 392 35.95 -7.70 -7.01
CA ALA A 392 37.40 -7.84 -7.10
C ALA A 392 37.90 -9.25 -6.75
N LEU A 393 37.12 -10.06 -6.02
CA LEU A 393 37.51 -11.42 -5.62
C LEU A 393 37.49 -12.42 -6.79
N GLY A 394 36.64 -12.22 -7.79
CA GLY A 394 36.39 -13.18 -8.87
C GLY A 394 36.64 -12.65 -10.28
N GLY A 395 37.12 -11.41 -10.42
CA GLY A 395 37.36 -10.78 -11.72
C GLY A 395 36.15 -10.05 -12.32
N GLY A 396 35.05 -9.93 -11.57
CA GLY A 396 33.83 -9.20 -11.95
C GLY A 396 34.00 -7.68 -12.07
N GLY A 397 35.09 -7.11 -11.54
CA GLY A 397 35.34 -5.67 -11.54
C GLY A 397 36.20 -5.20 -10.38
N ALA A 398 36.51 -3.91 -10.33
CA ALA A 398 37.42 -3.35 -9.31
C ALA A 398 36.73 -2.79 -8.06
N SER A 399 35.40 -2.62 -8.07
CA SER A 399 34.67 -1.93 -7.00
C SER A 399 33.24 -2.46 -6.88
N PRO A 400 32.67 -2.51 -5.65
CA PRO A 400 31.28 -2.92 -5.41
C PRO A 400 30.33 -2.27 -6.41
N SER A 401 29.39 -3.04 -6.96
CA SER A 401 28.59 -2.59 -8.08
C SER A 401 27.19 -3.21 -8.08
N LEU A 402 26.20 -2.39 -8.43
CA LEU A 402 24.90 -2.84 -8.89
C LEU A 402 24.93 -2.88 -10.42
N TYR A 403 24.85 -4.07 -11.00
CA TYR A 403 24.73 -4.25 -12.44
C TYR A 403 23.26 -4.20 -12.83
N ILE A 404 22.92 -3.43 -13.87
CA ILE A 404 21.53 -3.17 -14.25
C ILE A 404 21.34 -3.43 -15.75
N SER A 405 20.55 -4.43 -16.12
CA SER A 405 20.29 -4.75 -17.53
C SER A 405 19.47 -3.67 -18.24
N ASP A 406 19.37 -3.78 -19.56
CA ASP A 406 18.27 -3.16 -20.30
C ASP A 406 16.93 -3.81 -19.91
N PRO A 407 15.78 -3.16 -20.17
CA PRO A 407 14.48 -3.75 -19.88
C PRO A 407 14.34 -5.13 -20.55
N VAL A 408 13.81 -6.09 -19.82
CA VAL A 408 13.59 -7.47 -20.28
C VAL A 408 12.14 -7.72 -20.71
N THR A 409 11.27 -6.72 -20.54
CA THR A 409 9.87 -6.75 -20.93
C THR A 409 9.69 -6.36 -22.39
N THR A 410 8.58 -6.78 -22.97
CA THR A 410 8.21 -6.45 -24.35
C THR A 410 6.88 -5.73 -24.42
N GLU A 411 6.78 -4.67 -25.22
CA GLU A 411 5.55 -3.91 -25.41
C GLU A 411 4.55 -4.65 -26.31
N HIS A 412 3.34 -4.84 -25.82
CA HIS A 412 2.19 -5.35 -26.57
C HIS A 412 1.13 -4.26 -26.65
N ASN A 413 1.01 -3.60 -27.81
CA ASN A 413 0.01 -2.56 -27.99
C ASN A 413 -1.28 -3.14 -28.56
N TRP A 414 -2.41 -2.72 -28.04
CA TRP A 414 -3.71 -3.07 -28.60
C TRP A 414 -3.84 -2.51 -30.03
N ASN A 415 -4.41 -3.31 -30.91
CA ASN A 415 -4.42 -3.08 -32.35
C ASN A 415 -5.79 -3.39 -32.99
N SER A 416 -6.76 -3.88 -32.22
CA SER A 416 -8.11 -4.13 -32.74
C SER A 416 -8.86 -2.81 -32.91
N ASN A 417 -9.52 -2.63 -34.07
CA ASN A 417 -10.46 -1.53 -34.34
C ASN A 417 -11.93 -1.93 -34.09
N SER A 418 -12.16 -3.16 -33.61
CA SER A 418 -13.52 -3.64 -33.33
C SER A 418 -14.04 -2.96 -32.06
N SER A 419 -15.36 -2.81 -31.95
CA SER A 419 -15.99 -2.35 -30.70
C SER A 419 -15.72 -3.31 -29.55
N SER A 420 -15.49 -4.59 -29.85
CA SER A 420 -15.09 -5.59 -28.86
C SER A 420 -14.21 -6.65 -29.53
N ALA A 421 -13.14 -7.07 -28.87
CA ALA A 421 -12.30 -8.19 -29.28
C ALA A 421 -11.70 -8.92 -28.06
N SER A 422 -11.44 -10.21 -28.20
CA SER A 422 -10.81 -11.02 -27.14
C SER A 422 -9.34 -10.64 -26.93
N TRP A 423 -8.94 -10.57 -25.67
CA TRP A 423 -7.57 -10.39 -25.19
C TRP A 423 -6.64 -11.50 -25.70
N SER A 424 -7.13 -12.73 -25.71
CA SER A 424 -6.32 -13.92 -26.04
C SER A 424 -5.97 -14.05 -27.53
N ILE A 425 -6.64 -13.28 -28.40
CA ILE A 425 -6.41 -13.33 -29.84
C ILE A 425 -5.19 -12.49 -30.20
N GLY A 426 -4.15 -13.14 -30.74
CA GLY A 426 -2.91 -12.45 -31.15
C GLY A 426 -3.12 -11.29 -32.13
N SER A 427 -4.09 -11.37 -33.04
CA SER A 427 -4.39 -10.26 -33.97
C SER A 427 -5.01 -9.02 -33.30
N SER A 428 -5.41 -9.12 -32.03
CA SER A 428 -5.82 -7.96 -31.22
C SER A 428 -4.62 -7.10 -30.80
N TRP A 429 -3.38 -7.58 -30.99
CA TRP A 429 -2.15 -6.93 -30.55
C TRP A 429 -1.24 -6.60 -31.73
N THR A 430 -0.29 -5.69 -31.52
CA THR A 430 0.77 -5.36 -32.49
C THR A 430 1.79 -6.49 -32.67
N THR A 431 1.89 -7.37 -31.69
CA THR A 431 2.71 -8.59 -31.72
C THR A 431 1.85 -9.78 -32.14
N PRO A 432 2.43 -10.89 -32.65
CA PRO A 432 1.65 -12.04 -33.10
C PRO A 432 0.89 -12.79 -31.99
N ASN A 433 1.26 -12.57 -30.73
CA ASN A 433 0.72 -13.26 -29.55
C ASN A 433 0.17 -12.23 -28.56
N ALA A 434 -0.82 -12.63 -27.77
CA ALA A 434 -1.25 -11.85 -26.61
C ALA A 434 -0.09 -11.68 -25.61
N PRO A 435 -0.12 -10.63 -24.76
CA PRO A 435 0.83 -10.46 -23.66
C PRO A 435 0.92 -11.74 -22.83
N ASP A 436 2.14 -12.09 -22.43
CA ASP A 436 2.42 -13.06 -21.38
C ASP A 436 3.02 -12.33 -20.16
N VAL A 437 3.54 -13.06 -19.18
CA VAL A 437 4.12 -12.48 -17.96
C VAL A 437 5.28 -11.50 -18.21
N LEU A 438 5.93 -11.48 -19.39
CA LEU A 438 6.95 -10.48 -19.77
C LEU A 438 6.38 -9.40 -20.72
N GLY A 439 5.13 -9.52 -21.14
CA GLY A 439 4.46 -8.58 -22.03
C GLY A 439 3.80 -7.44 -21.27
N VAL A 440 4.21 -6.20 -21.51
CA VAL A 440 3.49 -4.99 -21.06
C VAL A 440 2.30 -4.77 -21.97
N ALA A 441 1.08 -4.88 -21.44
CA ALA A 441 -0.14 -4.76 -22.19
C ALA A 441 -0.60 -3.30 -22.23
N ASN A 442 -0.40 -2.64 -23.36
CA ASN A 442 -0.86 -1.28 -23.60
C ASN A 442 -2.20 -1.29 -24.32
N VAL A 443 -3.27 -1.26 -23.53
CA VAL A 443 -4.65 -1.31 -23.98
C VAL A 443 -5.14 0.10 -24.24
N ARG A 444 -4.69 0.66 -25.37
CA ARG A 444 -5.08 2.01 -25.81
C ARG A 444 -6.19 1.95 -26.84
N HIS A 445 -7.09 2.93 -26.78
CA HIS A 445 -8.04 3.18 -27.87
C HIS A 445 -7.28 3.33 -29.19
N VAL A 446 -7.78 2.71 -30.26
CA VAL A 446 -7.14 2.73 -31.57
C VAL A 446 -7.92 3.59 -32.55
N ALA A 447 -9.21 3.31 -32.73
CA ALA A 447 -10.08 4.04 -33.65
C ALA A 447 -11.56 3.68 -33.46
N GLY A 448 -12.44 4.51 -34.02
CA GLY A 448 -13.88 4.25 -34.06
C GLY A 448 -14.59 4.77 -32.81
N GLY A 449 -15.65 4.06 -32.39
CA GLY A 449 -16.33 4.36 -31.13
C GLY A 449 -15.60 3.76 -29.93
N ASN A 450 -16.30 3.63 -28.80
CA ASN A 450 -15.78 2.93 -27.63
C ASN A 450 -15.38 1.48 -27.99
N GLN A 451 -14.31 1.00 -27.36
CA GLN A 451 -13.73 -0.31 -27.63
C GLN A 451 -13.57 -1.11 -26.33
N THR A 452 -13.69 -2.43 -26.44
CA THR A 452 -13.54 -3.36 -25.31
C THR A 452 -12.55 -4.47 -25.63
N ALA A 453 -11.52 -4.62 -24.80
CA ALA A 453 -10.69 -5.82 -24.71
C ALA A 453 -11.32 -6.80 -23.72
N LEU A 454 -11.82 -7.94 -24.22
CA LEU A 454 -12.47 -8.97 -23.39
C LEU A 454 -11.43 -9.96 -22.86
N VAL A 455 -11.24 -10.02 -21.54
CA VAL A 455 -10.52 -11.12 -20.89
C VAL A 455 -11.53 -12.25 -20.70
N ASP A 456 -11.67 -13.09 -21.73
CA ASP A 456 -12.60 -14.22 -21.82
C ASP A 456 -11.94 -15.59 -21.56
N ALA A 457 -10.64 -15.57 -21.26
CA ALA A 457 -9.82 -16.67 -20.77
C ALA A 457 -8.82 -16.11 -19.74
N ASP A 458 -8.32 -16.96 -18.85
CA ASP A 458 -7.28 -16.54 -17.91
C ASP A 458 -6.06 -16.04 -18.67
N ALA A 459 -5.53 -14.90 -18.24
CA ALA A 459 -4.46 -14.20 -18.94
C ALA A 459 -3.43 -13.68 -17.95
N THR A 460 -2.19 -13.55 -18.43
CA THR A 460 -1.07 -12.98 -17.67
C THR A 460 -0.46 -11.82 -18.43
N ALA A 461 -0.02 -10.79 -17.74
CA ALA A 461 0.78 -9.71 -18.30
C ALA A 461 1.92 -9.33 -17.34
N TRP A 462 2.96 -8.63 -17.83
CA TRP A 462 3.89 -7.96 -16.93
C TRP A 462 3.17 -6.84 -16.18
N GLY A 463 2.51 -5.95 -16.90
CA GLY A 463 1.66 -4.88 -16.36
C GLY A 463 0.65 -4.46 -17.42
N VAL A 464 -0.37 -3.71 -17.02
CA VAL A 464 -1.47 -3.30 -17.92
C VAL A 464 -1.68 -1.80 -17.83
N ASN A 465 -1.74 -1.13 -18.98
CA ASN A 465 -2.07 0.29 -19.08
C ASN A 465 -3.32 0.43 -19.93
N ILE A 466 -4.35 1.07 -19.41
CA ILE A 466 -5.64 1.25 -20.09
C ILE A 466 -5.87 2.75 -20.31
N SER A 467 -6.00 3.19 -21.56
CA SER A 467 -6.20 4.62 -21.83
C SER A 467 -6.81 4.96 -23.18
N SER A 468 -7.20 6.23 -23.31
CA SER A 468 -7.67 6.84 -24.55
C SER A 468 -7.17 8.27 -24.63
N ASP A 469 -6.59 8.65 -25.78
CA ASP A 469 -6.17 10.02 -26.09
C ASP A 469 -7.29 10.85 -26.76
N THR A 470 -8.51 10.32 -26.77
CA THR A 470 -9.69 10.93 -27.39
C THR A 470 -10.86 10.98 -26.41
N THR A 471 -12.00 11.55 -26.84
CA THR A 471 -13.25 11.55 -26.06
C THR A 471 -13.95 10.18 -26.03
N THR A 472 -13.31 9.12 -26.52
CA THR A 472 -13.89 7.76 -26.56
C THR A 472 -13.27 6.89 -25.47
N GLN A 473 -13.96 5.82 -25.09
CA GLN A 473 -13.52 4.95 -23.99
C GLN A 473 -12.80 3.71 -24.50
N MET A 474 -11.70 3.33 -23.83
CA MET A 474 -11.09 2.01 -23.96
C MET A 474 -11.36 1.20 -22.69
N THR A 475 -12.00 0.04 -22.83
CA THR A 475 -12.37 -0.81 -21.69
C THR A 475 -11.58 -2.12 -21.71
N VAL A 476 -10.97 -2.50 -20.60
CA VAL A 476 -10.62 -3.91 -20.32
C VAL A 476 -11.77 -4.48 -19.50
N GLN A 477 -12.40 -5.54 -20.00
CA GLN A 477 -13.51 -6.20 -19.32
C GLN A 477 -13.13 -7.62 -18.93
N ILE A 478 -13.08 -7.90 -17.63
CA ILE A 478 -12.75 -9.22 -17.10
C ILE A 478 -14.02 -10.02 -16.86
N GLN A 479 -14.20 -11.09 -17.63
CA GLN A 479 -15.41 -11.90 -17.61
C GLN A 479 -15.54 -12.75 -16.35
N ALA A 480 -16.77 -13.15 -16.04
CA ALA A 480 -17.08 -14.00 -14.89
C ALA A 480 -16.19 -15.25 -14.81
N GLY A 481 -15.55 -15.44 -13.66
CA GLY A 481 -14.68 -16.59 -13.40
C GLY A 481 -13.42 -16.63 -14.27
N LYS A 482 -12.98 -15.49 -14.82
CA LYS A 482 -11.68 -15.31 -15.48
C LYS A 482 -10.77 -14.44 -14.64
N THR A 483 -9.48 -14.74 -14.69
CA THR A 483 -8.46 -13.98 -13.98
C THR A 483 -7.50 -13.32 -14.96
N LEU A 484 -7.26 -12.01 -14.78
CA LEU A 484 -6.11 -11.33 -15.35
C LEU A 484 -5.06 -11.19 -14.24
N THR A 485 -3.94 -11.89 -14.36
CA THR A 485 -2.84 -11.79 -13.39
C THR A 485 -1.73 -10.91 -13.95
N THR A 486 -1.27 -9.92 -13.19
CA THR A 486 -0.10 -9.10 -13.56
C THR A 486 1.05 -9.34 -12.60
N PHE A 487 2.28 -9.23 -13.11
CA PHE A 487 3.48 -9.27 -12.29
C PHE A 487 3.73 -7.94 -11.56
N ALA A 488 3.53 -6.83 -12.25
CA ALA A 488 3.59 -5.45 -11.77
C ALA A 488 2.16 -4.87 -11.64
N GLY A 489 2.03 -3.54 -11.71
CA GLY A 489 0.75 -2.85 -11.54
C GLY A 489 -0.17 -2.83 -12.76
N THR A 490 -1.40 -2.36 -12.52
CA THR A 490 -2.42 -2.03 -13.52
C THR A 490 -2.76 -0.55 -13.41
N ASN A 491 -2.63 0.19 -14.51
CA ASN A 491 -2.87 1.63 -14.59
C ASN A 491 -4.10 1.91 -15.44
N ILE A 492 -5.03 2.66 -14.89
CA ILE A 492 -6.28 3.08 -15.54
C ILE A 492 -6.18 4.59 -15.74
N GLU A 493 -5.67 4.98 -16.90
CA GLU A 493 -5.38 6.37 -17.24
C GLU A 493 -6.62 7.03 -17.90
N GLN A 494 -6.49 8.30 -18.28
CA GLN A 494 -7.54 9.08 -18.95
C GLN A 494 -8.29 8.29 -20.04
N GLY A 495 -9.61 8.24 -19.92
CA GLY A 495 -10.52 7.57 -20.87
C GLY A 495 -10.37 6.04 -20.91
N GLY A 496 -9.51 5.47 -20.07
CA GLY A 496 -9.42 4.07 -19.77
C GLY A 496 -10.49 3.63 -18.77
N ARG A 497 -10.95 2.39 -18.92
CA ARG A 497 -11.88 1.76 -18.00
C ARG A 497 -11.49 0.31 -17.72
N LEU A 498 -11.47 -0.08 -16.45
CA LEU A 498 -11.45 -1.48 -16.04
C LEU A 498 -12.85 -1.86 -15.56
N ASP A 499 -13.45 -2.90 -16.16
CA ASP A 499 -14.80 -3.38 -15.85
C ASP A 499 -14.74 -4.85 -15.41
N LEU A 500 -15.04 -5.13 -14.15
CA LEU A 500 -15.15 -6.49 -13.62
C LEU A 500 -16.59 -7.01 -13.79
N ARG A 501 -16.75 -8.13 -14.50
CA ARG A 501 -18.06 -8.79 -14.71
C ARG A 501 -18.14 -10.12 -13.99
N GLY A 502 -17.86 -10.11 -12.69
CA GLY A 502 -17.63 -11.29 -11.84
C GLY A 502 -16.27 -11.94 -12.05
N GLY A 503 -15.34 -11.24 -12.69
CA GLY A 503 -13.96 -11.66 -12.91
C GLY A 503 -13.02 -11.23 -11.79
N THR A 504 -11.75 -11.64 -11.91
CA THR A 504 -10.69 -11.31 -10.96
C THR A 504 -9.56 -10.55 -11.64
N LEU A 505 -9.16 -9.41 -11.08
CA LEU A 505 -7.85 -8.82 -11.34
C LEU A 505 -6.91 -9.24 -10.20
N ASP A 506 -5.81 -9.90 -10.53
CA ASP A 506 -4.81 -10.33 -9.56
C ASP A 506 -3.49 -9.59 -9.88
N THR A 507 -3.26 -8.44 -9.25
CA THR A 507 -2.20 -7.49 -9.60
C THR A 507 -1.30 -7.18 -8.40
N GLN A 508 -0.16 -6.51 -8.62
CA GLN A 508 0.61 -5.98 -7.48
C GLN A 508 -0.06 -4.73 -6.90
N PHE A 509 -0.46 -3.79 -7.77
CA PHE A 509 -1.02 -2.49 -7.42
C PHE A 509 -2.03 -2.07 -8.50
N VAL A 510 -2.99 -1.21 -8.17
CA VAL A 510 -3.87 -0.53 -9.14
C VAL A 510 -3.76 0.97 -8.96
N GLU A 511 -3.46 1.70 -10.04
CA GLU A 511 -3.51 3.15 -10.07
C GLU A 511 -4.65 3.62 -10.99
N ILE A 512 -5.50 4.53 -10.50
CA ILE A 512 -6.57 5.15 -11.29
C ILE A 512 -6.27 6.65 -11.39
N LEU A 513 -5.94 7.08 -12.62
CA LEU A 513 -5.57 8.45 -12.96
C LEU A 513 -6.45 8.95 -14.12
N ASP A 514 -7.49 9.73 -13.83
CA ASP A 514 -8.51 10.19 -14.78
C ASP A 514 -9.30 9.06 -15.46
N GLY A 515 -9.12 7.83 -15.00
CA GLY A 515 -9.75 6.62 -15.49
C GLY A 515 -10.97 6.20 -14.65
N MET A 516 -11.54 5.04 -14.98
CA MET A 516 -12.64 4.46 -14.21
C MET A 516 -12.41 2.98 -13.90
N LEU A 517 -12.56 2.63 -12.62
CA LEU A 517 -12.73 1.26 -12.16
C LEU A 517 -14.22 1.03 -11.89
N GLU A 518 -14.81 0.04 -12.55
CA GLU A 518 -16.22 -0.32 -12.36
C GLU A 518 -16.41 -1.84 -12.26
N GLY A 519 -17.62 -2.23 -11.85
CA GLY A 519 -18.12 -3.59 -11.98
C GLY A 519 -18.13 -4.36 -10.67
N ASN A 520 -18.60 -5.60 -10.75
CA ASN A 520 -18.66 -6.53 -9.64
C ASN A 520 -17.58 -7.59 -9.81
N GLY A 521 -16.80 -7.91 -8.77
CA GLY A 521 -15.69 -8.85 -8.91
C GLY A 521 -14.68 -8.76 -7.78
N LEU A 522 -13.51 -9.35 -8.00
CA LEU A 522 -12.42 -9.39 -7.03
C LEU A 522 -11.17 -8.71 -7.59
N ILE A 523 -10.54 -7.86 -6.79
CA ILE A 523 -9.19 -7.38 -7.00
C ILE A 523 -8.32 -7.91 -5.87
N THR A 524 -7.32 -8.72 -6.18
CA THR A 524 -6.25 -9.09 -5.25
C THR A 524 -5.04 -8.21 -5.56
N THR A 525 -4.48 -7.56 -4.53
CA THR A 525 -3.25 -6.77 -4.63
C THR A 525 -2.11 -7.36 -3.81
N GLY A 526 -0.89 -6.84 -3.98
CA GLY A 526 0.28 -7.20 -3.18
C GLY A 526 1.10 -8.36 -3.73
N SER A 527 1.91 -8.99 -2.87
CA SER A 527 2.72 -10.14 -3.23
C SER A 527 3.01 -11.03 -2.02
N GLY A 528 2.45 -12.23 -2.01
CA GLY A 528 2.60 -13.17 -0.91
C GLY A 528 2.02 -12.61 0.39
N PRO A 529 2.78 -12.59 1.51
CA PRO A 529 2.28 -12.06 2.78
C PRO A 529 2.13 -10.53 2.78
N ILE A 530 2.77 -9.83 1.85
CA ILE A 530 2.79 -8.36 1.81
C ILE A 530 1.57 -7.86 1.02
N PRO A 531 0.63 -7.12 1.65
CA PRO A 531 -0.53 -6.57 0.95
C PRO A 531 -0.10 -5.48 -0.04
N GLY A 532 -0.93 -5.21 -1.04
CA GLY A 532 -0.78 -4.07 -1.94
C GLY A 532 -1.99 -3.16 -1.87
N GLN A 533 -2.08 -2.20 -2.78
CA GLN A 533 -3.12 -1.16 -2.72
C GLN A 533 -3.78 -0.91 -4.08
N VAL A 534 -5.07 -0.56 -4.01
CA VAL A 534 -5.82 0.11 -5.08
C VAL A 534 -5.91 1.58 -4.73
N GLU A 535 -5.34 2.44 -5.57
CA GLU A 535 -5.30 3.89 -5.36
C GLU A 535 -6.12 4.62 -6.42
N ASN A 536 -7.17 5.30 -5.99
CA ASN A 536 -7.93 6.24 -6.80
C ASN A 536 -7.44 7.67 -6.58
N ARG A 537 -6.63 8.18 -7.51
CA ARG A 537 -5.98 9.49 -7.37
C ARG A 537 -6.90 10.64 -7.75
N ASN A 538 -7.42 10.57 -8.97
CA ASN A 538 -8.33 11.56 -9.53
C ASN A 538 -9.31 10.92 -10.54
N GLY A 539 -9.52 9.62 -10.42
CA GLY A 539 -10.45 8.86 -11.24
C GLY A 539 -11.77 8.58 -10.53
N VAL A 540 -12.51 7.63 -11.08
CA VAL A 540 -13.80 7.18 -10.55
C VAL A 540 -13.74 5.70 -10.19
N VAL A 541 -14.17 5.37 -8.98
CA VAL A 541 -14.44 4.00 -8.56
C VAL A 541 -15.95 3.86 -8.36
N SER A 542 -16.56 2.95 -9.10
CA SER A 542 -17.99 2.65 -9.03
C SER A 542 -18.15 1.15 -8.83
N PRO A 543 -18.32 0.66 -7.58
CA PRO A 543 -18.65 -0.74 -7.34
C PRO A 543 -19.90 -1.11 -8.12
N GLY A 544 -19.90 -2.24 -8.82
CA GLY A 544 -21.03 -2.66 -9.64
C GLY A 544 -21.08 -2.06 -11.06
N ASN A 545 -22.09 -2.48 -11.82
CA ASN A 545 -22.43 -1.90 -13.12
C ASN A 545 -23.96 -1.78 -13.16
N GLY A 546 -24.48 -0.72 -12.54
CA GLY A 546 -25.69 -0.80 -11.72
C GLY A 546 -25.33 -1.38 -10.35
N VAL A 547 -26.32 -1.83 -9.58
CA VAL A 547 -26.08 -2.36 -8.22
C VAL A 547 -25.17 -3.61 -8.19
N GLY A 548 -24.17 -3.64 -7.31
CA GLY A 548 -23.24 -4.76 -7.16
C GLY A 548 -22.23 -4.66 -6.03
N THR A 549 -21.39 -5.70 -5.89
CA THR A 549 -20.28 -5.72 -4.93
C THR A 549 -18.94 -5.79 -5.65
N LEU A 550 -18.05 -4.85 -5.33
CA LEU A 550 -16.63 -4.92 -5.65
C LEU A 550 -15.86 -5.32 -4.39
N THR A 551 -15.01 -6.34 -4.51
CA THR A 551 -14.17 -6.80 -3.40
C THR A 551 -12.70 -6.51 -3.72
N ILE A 552 -11.98 -5.96 -2.75
CA ILE A 552 -10.54 -5.74 -2.77
C ILE A 552 -9.93 -6.58 -1.65
N GLU A 553 -9.04 -7.50 -1.98
CA GLU A 553 -8.14 -8.18 -1.04
C GLU A 553 -6.81 -7.42 -1.03
N GLY A 554 -6.61 -6.61 0.01
CA GLY A 554 -5.58 -5.57 0.11
C GLY A 554 -6.18 -4.22 0.50
N ASN A 555 -5.37 -3.16 0.40
CA ASN A 555 -5.77 -1.82 0.84
C ASN A 555 -6.47 -1.02 -0.26
N TYR A 556 -7.29 -0.06 0.13
CA TYR A 556 -7.96 0.89 -0.75
C TYR A 556 -7.69 2.34 -0.33
N GLY A 557 -7.29 3.20 -1.26
CA GLY A 557 -7.14 4.63 -1.03
C GLY A 557 -7.94 5.44 -2.05
N ASN A 558 -8.73 6.41 -1.57
CA ASN A 558 -9.33 7.46 -2.38
C ASN A 558 -8.69 8.80 -2.01
N ALA A 559 -7.95 9.41 -2.93
CA ALA A 559 -7.30 10.70 -2.72
C ALA A 559 -8.29 11.87 -2.87
N ASP A 560 -7.82 13.08 -2.59
CA ASP A 560 -8.62 14.31 -2.53
C ASP A 560 -9.33 14.68 -3.85
N GLU A 561 -8.82 14.20 -5.00
CA GLU A 561 -9.46 14.39 -6.30
C GLU A 561 -10.23 13.15 -6.79
N GLY A 562 -10.15 12.03 -6.06
CA GLY A 562 -10.81 10.77 -6.38
C GLY A 562 -12.32 10.83 -6.10
N THR A 563 -13.11 10.19 -6.96
CA THR A 563 -14.57 10.05 -6.78
C THR A 563 -14.97 8.59 -6.54
N MET A 564 -15.76 8.38 -5.49
CA MET A 564 -16.46 7.13 -5.21
C MET A 564 -17.93 7.27 -5.58
N GLN A 565 -18.44 6.42 -6.47
CA GLN A 565 -19.84 6.45 -6.92
C GLN A 565 -20.60 5.20 -6.45
N PHE A 566 -21.77 5.38 -5.84
CA PHE A 566 -22.65 4.31 -5.40
C PHE A 566 -24.09 4.48 -5.90
N ASP A 567 -24.65 3.41 -6.45
CA ASP A 567 -26.07 3.29 -6.81
C ASP A 567 -26.87 2.70 -5.64
N ILE A 568 -28.00 3.33 -5.30
CA ILE A 568 -28.92 2.87 -4.24
C ILE A 568 -30.33 2.68 -4.79
N GLY A 569 -30.84 1.46 -4.73
CA GLY A 569 -32.23 1.11 -5.05
C GLY A 569 -32.97 0.34 -3.95
N GLY A 570 -32.32 0.07 -2.81
CA GLY A 570 -32.88 -0.60 -1.64
C GLY A 570 -31.79 -1.05 -0.66
N PRO A 571 -32.16 -1.63 0.50
CA PRO A 571 -31.26 -1.77 1.65
C PRO A 571 -30.38 -3.02 1.60
N THR A 572 -30.56 -3.91 0.62
CA THR A 572 -29.73 -5.12 0.53
C THR A 572 -28.45 -4.87 -0.28
N ALA A 573 -27.30 -4.82 0.40
CA ALA A 573 -26.00 -4.62 -0.22
C ALA A 573 -25.71 -5.65 -1.33
N GLY A 574 -25.09 -5.21 -2.41
CA GLY A 574 -24.68 -6.02 -3.56
C GLY A 574 -25.80 -6.46 -4.50
N THR A 575 -27.08 -6.31 -4.10
CA THR A 575 -28.23 -6.66 -4.96
C THR A 575 -29.26 -5.55 -5.11
N GLU A 576 -29.33 -4.63 -4.14
CA GLU A 576 -30.23 -3.49 -4.14
C GLU A 576 -29.48 -2.15 -3.97
N HIS A 577 -28.23 -2.17 -3.48
CA HIS A 577 -27.31 -1.04 -3.57
C HIS A 577 -25.87 -1.52 -3.77
N ASP A 578 -25.00 -0.60 -4.17
CA ASP A 578 -23.57 -0.85 -4.34
C ASP A 578 -22.84 -1.02 -3.02
N GLN A 579 -21.85 -1.92 -3.01
CA GLN A 579 -20.96 -2.09 -1.87
C GLN A 579 -19.52 -2.31 -2.30
N LEU A 580 -18.60 -1.60 -1.64
CA LEU A 580 -17.18 -1.90 -1.65
C LEU A 580 -16.82 -2.73 -0.40
N VAL A 581 -16.17 -3.87 -0.60
CA VAL A 581 -15.64 -4.71 0.48
C VAL A 581 -14.12 -4.70 0.40
N VAL A 582 -13.43 -4.28 1.46
CA VAL A 582 -11.97 -4.20 1.52
C VAL A 582 -11.47 -5.16 2.60
N ASP A 583 -10.79 -6.24 2.23
CA ASP A 583 -10.03 -7.09 3.16
C ASP A 583 -8.65 -6.49 3.37
N GLY A 584 -8.64 -5.40 4.12
CA GLY A 584 -7.51 -4.53 4.42
C GLY A 584 -8.05 -3.21 5.00
N GLN A 585 -7.26 -2.16 4.89
CA GLN A 585 -7.64 -0.81 5.28
C GLN A 585 -8.26 -0.04 4.10
N ALA A 586 -9.22 0.85 4.39
CA ALA A 586 -9.67 1.86 3.44
C ALA A 586 -9.35 3.28 3.94
N LYS A 587 -8.81 4.13 3.06
CA LYS A 587 -8.68 5.57 3.27
C LYS A 587 -9.68 6.31 2.38
N LEU A 588 -10.42 7.24 2.97
CA LEU A 588 -11.42 8.07 2.30
C LEU A 588 -10.93 9.53 2.22
N GLY A 589 -11.12 10.12 1.04
CA GLY A 589 -10.82 11.51 0.68
C GLY A 589 -11.71 11.89 -0.50
N GLY A 590 -11.68 13.14 -0.96
CA GLY A 590 -12.32 13.53 -2.22
C GLY A 590 -13.84 13.46 -2.22
N THR A 591 -14.45 12.93 -3.28
CA THR A 591 -15.91 13.02 -3.49
C THR A 591 -16.62 11.69 -3.28
N LEU A 592 -17.68 11.70 -2.47
CA LEU A 592 -18.70 10.65 -2.46
C LEU A 592 -19.88 11.10 -3.32
N GLU A 593 -20.21 10.33 -4.36
CA GLU A 593 -21.37 10.51 -5.22
C GLU A 593 -22.34 9.34 -5.03
N VAL A 594 -23.61 9.67 -4.80
CA VAL A 594 -24.67 8.67 -4.63
C VAL A 594 -25.80 8.95 -5.62
N GLU A 595 -26.25 7.92 -6.32
CA GLU A 595 -27.39 7.98 -7.23
C GLU A 595 -28.51 7.05 -6.76
N LEU A 596 -29.76 7.50 -6.84
CA LEU A 596 -30.92 6.64 -6.61
C LEU A 596 -31.30 5.93 -7.91
N VAL A 597 -31.43 4.61 -7.85
CA VAL A 597 -31.81 3.76 -8.99
C VAL A 597 -33.11 3.03 -8.72
N ASP A 598 -34.06 3.09 -9.68
CA ASP A 598 -35.32 2.33 -9.56
C ASP A 598 -35.13 0.89 -10.04
N LEU A 599 -35.10 -0.05 -9.09
CA LEU A 599 -35.02 -1.50 -9.36
C LEU A 599 -36.40 -2.15 -9.58
N GLY A 600 -37.46 -1.35 -9.76
CA GLY A 600 -38.84 -1.78 -9.96
C GLY A 600 -39.72 -1.72 -8.72
N GLY A 601 -39.20 -1.16 -7.62
CA GLY A 601 -39.88 -0.96 -6.34
C GLY A 601 -40.20 0.50 -6.00
N GLY A 602 -39.75 1.45 -6.81
CA GLY A 602 -39.57 2.86 -6.41
C GLY A 602 -38.13 3.12 -5.98
N ALA A 603 -37.66 4.36 -6.12
CA ALA A 603 -36.28 4.75 -5.84
C ALA A 603 -36.11 5.50 -4.51
N ASP A 604 -37.22 5.87 -3.86
CA ASP A 604 -37.20 6.72 -2.67
C ASP A 604 -36.95 5.85 -1.42
N PRO A 605 -35.85 6.08 -0.68
CA PRO A 605 -35.56 5.36 0.55
C PRO A 605 -36.57 5.68 1.65
N THR A 606 -36.75 4.76 2.59
CA THR A 606 -37.56 4.99 3.79
C THR A 606 -36.74 5.61 4.92
N LEU A 607 -37.36 6.43 5.77
CA LEU A 607 -36.67 7.02 6.92
C LEU A 607 -36.19 5.93 7.89
N GLY A 608 -34.92 6.03 8.30
CA GLY A 608 -34.21 5.07 9.12
C GLY A 608 -33.63 3.89 8.35
N GLU A 609 -33.70 3.90 7.02
CA GLU A 609 -33.08 2.90 6.18
C GLU A 609 -31.57 3.16 6.06
N GLU A 610 -30.78 2.09 6.20
CA GLU A 610 -29.32 2.13 6.26
C GLU A 610 -28.75 1.41 5.04
N PHE A 611 -27.72 2.01 4.44
CA PHE A 611 -27.01 1.52 3.27
C PHE A 611 -25.51 1.45 3.60
N VAL A 612 -25.00 0.24 3.79
CA VAL A 612 -23.59 0.02 4.14
C VAL A 612 -22.75 0.02 2.86
N LEU A 613 -22.18 1.19 2.55
CA LEU A 613 -21.46 1.45 1.30
C LEU A 613 -20.08 0.79 1.29
N ILE A 614 -19.36 0.86 2.41
CA ILE A 614 -17.99 0.33 2.54
C ILE A 614 -17.90 -0.54 3.77
N THR A 615 -17.20 -1.68 3.67
CA THR A 615 -16.78 -2.50 4.81
C THR A 615 -15.30 -2.79 4.73
N THR A 616 -14.62 -2.81 5.87
CA THR A 616 -13.18 -3.08 5.97
C THR A 616 -12.85 -4.09 7.07
N THR A 617 -11.68 -4.74 7.01
CA THR A 617 -11.18 -5.62 8.08
C THR A 617 -10.16 -4.95 9.00
N GLU A 618 -9.42 -3.95 8.50
CA GLU A 618 -8.35 -3.26 9.23
C GLU A 618 -8.63 -1.77 9.50
N GLY A 619 -9.86 -1.33 9.24
CA GLY A 619 -10.36 -0.01 9.64
C GLY A 619 -10.58 0.97 8.49
N ILE A 620 -11.18 2.11 8.82
CA ILE A 620 -11.39 3.24 7.92
C ILE A 620 -10.60 4.45 8.42
N GLY A 621 -9.77 5.02 7.55
CA GLY A 621 -9.09 6.30 7.73
C GLY A 621 -9.70 7.39 6.85
N GLY A 622 -9.51 8.66 7.24
CA GLY A 622 -9.97 9.80 6.46
C GLY A 622 -11.49 9.96 6.37
N PHE A 623 -11.93 10.91 5.53
CA PHE A 623 -13.32 11.31 5.32
C PHE A 623 -13.48 11.88 3.91
N PHE A 624 -14.67 11.81 3.32
CA PHE A 624 -14.95 12.50 2.05
C PHE A 624 -15.02 14.02 2.24
N ASP A 625 -14.37 14.77 1.35
CA ASP A 625 -14.33 16.24 1.33
C ASP A 625 -15.61 16.87 0.74
N THR A 626 -16.21 16.17 -0.22
CA THR A 626 -17.40 16.60 -0.96
C THR A 626 -18.43 15.48 -1.01
N LEU A 627 -19.69 15.82 -0.71
CA LEU A 627 -20.82 14.91 -0.80
C LEU A 627 -21.76 15.36 -1.92
N LEU A 628 -21.92 14.52 -2.94
CA LEU A 628 -22.90 14.68 -4.02
C LEU A 628 -24.03 13.67 -3.80
N LEU A 629 -24.95 14.03 -2.91
CA LEU A 629 -26.05 13.15 -2.50
C LEU A 629 -27.37 13.55 -3.18
N PRO A 630 -28.29 12.59 -3.40
CA PRO A 630 -29.62 12.87 -3.94
C PRO A 630 -30.38 13.85 -3.05
N GLU A 631 -30.88 14.95 -3.64
CA GLU A 631 -31.72 15.93 -2.94
C GLU A 631 -33.20 15.51 -2.96
N ASP A 632 -33.84 15.47 -1.79
CA ASP A 632 -35.28 15.26 -1.66
C ASP A 632 -35.91 16.18 -0.59
N SER A 633 -37.24 16.35 -0.62
CA SER A 633 -37.95 17.14 0.39
C SER A 633 -38.39 16.34 1.61
N ASP A 634 -38.51 15.03 1.49
CA ASP A 634 -39.13 14.13 2.46
C ASP A 634 -38.09 13.41 3.33
N PHE A 635 -36.84 13.28 2.85
CA PHE A 635 -35.71 12.74 3.60
C PHE A 635 -34.41 13.54 3.32
N GLY A 636 -33.47 13.41 4.25
CA GLY A 636 -32.08 13.85 4.12
C GLY A 636 -31.14 12.67 4.33
N TRP A 637 -29.85 12.95 4.31
CA TRP A 637 -28.81 11.93 4.46
C TRP A 637 -27.93 12.21 5.67
N LEU A 638 -27.62 11.15 6.41
CA LEU A 638 -26.58 11.14 7.43
C LEU A 638 -25.52 10.11 7.01
N LEU A 639 -24.25 10.47 7.14
CA LEU A 639 -23.13 9.58 6.83
C LEU A 639 -22.42 9.20 8.13
N GLU A 640 -22.56 7.94 8.55
CA GLU A 640 -21.93 7.42 9.77
C GLU A 640 -20.63 6.69 9.43
N TYR A 641 -19.53 7.15 10.04
CA TYR A 641 -18.21 6.54 9.94
C TYR A 641 -17.99 5.63 11.14
N GLY A 642 -18.12 4.33 10.92
CA GLY A 642 -17.75 3.29 11.87
C GLY A 642 -16.25 3.03 11.88
N THR A 643 -15.80 2.15 12.78
CA THR A 643 -14.39 1.71 12.77
C THR A 643 -14.07 0.95 11.50
N ASN A 644 -15.00 0.12 11.01
CA ASN A 644 -14.81 -0.81 9.90
C ASN A 644 -15.90 -0.69 8.81
N ASP A 645 -16.74 0.34 8.87
CA ASP A 645 -17.83 0.50 7.91
C ASP A 645 -18.17 1.98 7.69
N LEU A 646 -18.65 2.27 6.48
CA LEU A 646 -19.25 3.54 6.11
C LEU A 646 -20.71 3.31 5.77
N THR A 647 -21.61 3.90 6.55
CA THR A 647 -23.04 3.70 6.41
C THR A 647 -23.74 5.01 6.07
N LEU A 648 -24.50 5.02 4.97
CA LEU A 648 -25.38 6.11 4.59
C LEU A 648 -26.79 5.82 5.12
N ILE A 649 -27.41 6.80 5.78
CA ILE A 649 -28.71 6.62 6.43
C ILE A 649 -29.69 7.67 5.91
N ALA A 650 -30.86 7.24 5.46
CA ALA A 650 -31.96 8.15 5.11
C ALA A 650 -32.63 8.66 6.39
N THR A 651 -32.51 9.95 6.70
CA THR A 651 -33.03 10.56 7.94
C THR A 651 -34.04 11.67 7.64
N LEU A 652 -34.69 12.21 8.68
CA LEU A 652 -35.46 13.44 8.50
C LEU A 652 -34.50 14.59 8.17
N PRO A 653 -34.82 15.48 7.21
CA PRO A 653 -33.94 16.60 6.91
C PRO A 653 -33.69 17.48 8.15
N GLY A 654 -32.45 17.51 8.65
CA GLY A 654 -32.05 18.24 9.85
C GLY A 654 -32.05 17.43 11.16
N ASP A 655 -32.34 16.13 11.11
CA ASP A 655 -32.17 15.18 12.21
C ASP A 655 -30.71 14.68 12.19
N PHE A 656 -29.86 15.40 12.90
CA PHE A 656 -28.41 15.25 12.86
C PHE A 656 -27.90 14.29 13.92
N ASN A 657 -28.71 13.98 14.94
CA ASN A 657 -28.37 12.98 15.95
C ASN A 657 -29.06 11.62 15.71
N ASN A 658 -29.82 11.49 14.61
CA ASN A 658 -30.52 10.28 14.19
C ASN A 658 -31.49 9.76 15.27
N ASP A 659 -32.14 10.66 16.03
CA ASP A 659 -33.09 10.28 17.10
C ASP A 659 -34.56 10.19 16.64
N GLY A 660 -34.80 10.48 15.36
CA GLY A 660 -36.12 10.47 14.74
C GLY A 660 -36.89 11.77 14.90
N GLY A 661 -36.26 12.86 15.35
CA GLY A 661 -36.89 14.18 15.48
C GLY A 661 -35.94 15.36 15.43
N VAL A 662 -36.26 16.37 14.62
CA VAL A 662 -35.51 17.62 14.44
C VAL A 662 -35.78 18.60 15.58
N ASN A 663 -34.84 18.72 16.52
CA ASN A 663 -34.99 19.44 17.77
C ASN A 663 -33.69 20.18 18.20
N GLN A 664 -33.58 20.56 19.48
CA GLN A 664 -32.41 21.32 19.96
C GLN A 664 -31.16 20.46 20.11
N LEU A 665 -31.30 19.14 20.23
CA LEU A 665 -30.19 18.20 20.27
C LEU A 665 -29.49 18.13 18.92
N ASP A 666 -30.23 18.19 17.82
CA ASP A 666 -29.65 18.28 16.46
C ASP A 666 -28.87 19.57 16.26
N LEU A 667 -29.40 20.68 16.76
CA LEU A 667 -28.66 21.94 16.72
C LEU A 667 -27.35 21.84 17.50
N ALA A 668 -27.33 21.11 18.62
CA ALA A 668 -26.10 20.91 19.38
C ALA A 668 -25.07 20.07 18.61
N VAL A 669 -25.52 19.05 17.87
CA VAL A 669 -24.68 18.26 16.96
C VAL A 669 -24.13 19.15 15.83
N TRP A 670 -24.99 19.92 15.17
CA TRP A 670 -24.58 20.90 14.15
C TRP A 670 -23.57 21.93 14.71
N GLN A 671 -23.83 22.48 15.90
CA GLN A 671 -22.95 23.47 16.52
C GLN A 671 -21.58 22.90 16.87
N TYR A 672 -21.54 21.63 17.29
CA TYR A 672 -20.29 20.97 17.63
C TYR A 672 -19.47 20.69 16.38
N GLY A 673 -20.09 20.22 15.29
CA GLY A 673 -19.40 19.89 14.04
C GLY A 673 -19.31 21.03 13.02
N TYR A 674 -19.81 22.24 13.32
CA TYR A 674 -19.80 23.35 12.36
C TYR A 674 -18.37 23.77 12.00
N GLY A 675 -18.00 23.57 10.73
CA GLY A 675 -16.67 23.90 10.23
C GLY A 675 -15.56 22.93 10.63
N ASP A 676 -15.87 21.83 11.32
CA ASP A 676 -14.93 20.71 11.47
C ASP A 676 -14.85 19.95 10.13
N GLN A 677 -13.62 19.57 9.75
CA GLN A 677 -13.37 18.96 8.45
C GLN A 677 -13.64 17.44 8.44
N PRO A 678 -14.15 16.92 7.30
CA PRO A 678 -14.59 17.70 6.15
C PRO A 678 -16.10 17.93 6.21
N ASN A 679 -16.50 19.16 6.56
CA ASN A 679 -17.82 19.73 6.29
C ASN A 679 -19.03 18.88 6.69
N TYR A 680 -19.00 18.24 7.86
CA TYR A 680 -20.18 17.51 8.33
C TYR A 680 -21.39 18.45 8.47
N PHE A 681 -21.15 19.74 8.77
CA PHE A 681 -22.17 20.76 8.92
C PHE A 681 -21.74 22.16 8.45
N ASP A 682 -22.56 22.78 7.60
CA ASP A 682 -22.36 24.12 7.06
C ASP A 682 -23.57 25.05 7.31
N GLY A 683 -23.55 26.24 6.69
CA GLY A 683 -24.64 27.21 6.81
C GLY A 683 -25.94 26.77 6.11
N GLY A 684 -25.85 25.94 5.08
CA GLY A 684 -26.98 25.28 4.44
C GLY A 684 -27.67 24.28 5.36
N ASP A 685 -26.89 23.46 6.06
CA ASP A 685 -27.41 22.48 7.04
C ASP A 685 -28.19 23.16 8.16
N PHE A 686 -27.70 24.29 8.66
CA PHE A 686 -28.44 25.08 9.65
C PHE A 686 -29.80 25.55 9.13
N LEU A 687 -29.89 25.94 7.86
CA LEU A 687 -31.15 26.34 7.24
C LEU A 687 -32.07 25.13 7.03
N THR A 688 -31.52 23.95 6.78
CA THR A 688 -32.28 22.70 6.72
C THR A 688 -32.86 22.34 8.09
N TRP A 689 -32.03 22.34 9.15
CA TRP A 689 -32.50 22.18 10.52
C TRP A 689 -33.57 23.22 10.89
N GLN A 690 -33.33 24.49 10.61
CA GLN A 690 -34.26 25.57 10.96
C GLN A 690 -35.63 25.40 10.26
N ARG A 691 -35.63 24.98 8.99
CA ARG A 691 -36.88 24.74 8.23
C ARG A 691 -37.67 23.57 8.77
N ASN A 692 -36.99 22.56 9.31
CA ASN A 692 -37.59 21.31 9.77
C ASN A 692 -37.71 21.22 11.30
N PHE A 693 -37.31 22.23 12.07
CA PHE A 693 -37.42 22.21 13.52
C PHE A 693 -38.85 21.90 14.00
N GLY A 694 -38.96 20.90 14.87
CA GLY A 694 -40.22 20.34 15.36
C GLY A 694 -40.84 19.26 14.48
N SER A 695 -40.15 18.83 13.43
CA SER A 695 -40.50 17.67 12.60
C SER A 695 -39.96 16.40 13.24
N GLY A 696 -40.69 15.28 13.14
CA GLY A 696 -40.32 14.06 13.83
C GLY A 696 -40.39 14.17 15.36
N GLY A 697 -40.22 13.06 16.06
CA GLY A 697 -40.29 12.99 17.52
C GLY A 697 -41.68 12.68 18.09
N ILE A 698 -41.68 11.74 19.03
CA ILE A 698 -42.80 11.45 19.93
C ILE A 698 -43.07 12.71 20.73
N THR A 699 -44.29 13.25 20.64
CA THR A 699 -44.72 14.45 21.35
C THR A 699 -44.16 14.48 22.78
N SER A 700 -43.16 15.34 23.05
CA SER A 700 -42.85 15.70 24.43
C SER A 700 -44.13 16.34 24.96
N ASN A 701 -44.86 15.64 25.85
CA ASN A 701 -46.02 16.22 26.51
C ASN A 701 -45.63 17.62 26.98
N ALA A 702 -46.30 18.64 26.45
CA ALA A 702 -46.10 20.01 26.84
C ALA A 702 -46.05 20.05 28.38
N VAL A 703 -44.87 20.35 28.94
CA VAL A 703 -44.75 20.65 30.35
C VAL A 703 -45.70 21.83 30.56
N PRO A 704 -46.79 21.70 31.35
CA PRO A 704 -47.72 22.79 31.50
C PRO A 704 -46.94 23.96 32.12
N GLU A 705 -46.77 25.04 31.37
CA GLU A 705 -46.33 26.28 31.99
C GLU A 705 -47.29 26.58 33.14
N PRO A 706 -46.79 27.01 34.32
CA PRO A 706 -47.68 27.43 35.38
C PRO A 706 -48.50 28.58 34.81
N SER A 707 -49.79 28.32 34.57
CA SER A 707 -50.72 29.31 34.06
C SER A 707 -50.47 30.64 34.76
N SER A 708 -50.46 31.75 34.04
CA SER A 708 -50.17 33.09 34.58
C SER A 708 -51.06 33.43 35.80
N ILE A 709 -52.14 32.69 36.01
CA ILE A 709 -53.00 32.63 37.20
C ILE A 709 -52.25 32.21 38.48
N VAL A 710 -51.31 31.26 38.43
CA VAL A 710 -50.51 30.82 39.60
C VAL A 710 -49.51 31.91 40.03
N LEU A 711 -48.89 32.61 39.07
CA LEU A 711 -48.02 33.77 39.35
C LEU A 711 -48.83 34.98 39.84
N LEU A 712 -50.03 35.22 39.30
CA LEU A 712 -50.93 36.29 39.77
C LEU A 712 -51.52 36.00 41.16
N THR A 713 -51.79 34.74 41.50
CA THR A 713 -52.26 34.36 42.85
C THR A 713 -51.14 34.45 43.88
N LEU A 714 -49.91 34.03 43.55
CA LEU A 714 -48.74 34.24 44.42
C LEU A 714 -48.44 35.74 44.63
N ALA A 715 -48.47 36.56 43.57
CA ALA A 715 -48.31 38.01 43.69
C ALA A 715 -49.45 38.67 44.49
N GLY A 716 -50.67 38.16 44.37
CA GLY A 716 -51.84 38.59 45.16
C GLY A 716 -51.71 38.30 46.65
N PHE A 717 -51.16 37.14 47.03
CA PHE A 717 -50.91 36.80 48.44
C PHE A 717 -49.83 37.70 49.08
N PHE A 718 -48.77 38.06 48.34
CA PHE A 718 -47.76 39.01 48.83
C PHE A 718 -48.28 40.45 48.96
N ALA A 719 -49.20 40.88 48.09
CA ALA A 719 -49.84 42.20 48.20
C ALA A 719 -50.82 42.30 49.38
N ILE A 720 -51.53 41.22 49.73
CA ILE A 720 -52.42 41.17 50.90
C ILE A 720 -51.62 41.08 52.22
N ALA A 721 -50.48 40.38 52.22
CA ALA A 721 -49.58 40.34 53.37
C ALA A 721 -48.96 41.71 53.70
N ARG A 722 -48.61 42.51 52.68
CA ARG A 722 -48.11 43.89 52.87
C ARG A 722 -49.17 44.87 53.39
N ARG A 723 -50.46 44.69 53.09
CA ARG A 723 -51.53 45.56 53.60
C ARG A 723 -51.88 45.35 55.07
N ARG A 724 -51.55 44.20 55.67
CA ARG A 724 -51.77 43.94 57.11
C ARG A 724 -50.67 44.50 58.02
N GLN A 725 -49.51 44.89 57.50
CA GLN A 725 -48.45 45.53 58.30
C GLN A 725 -48.55 47.06 58.40
N ILE A 726 -49.47 47.71 57.67
CA ILE A 726 -49.63 49.19 57.69
C ILE A 726 -50.85 49.62 58.54
N ALA A 727 -51.68 48.68 59.03
CA ALA A 727 -52.82 48.99 59.92
C ALA A 727 -52.52 48.74 61.42
N ALA A 728 -51.24 48.82 61.80
CA ALA A 728 -50.78 48.90 63.19
C ALA A 728 -49.81 50.09 63.33
N SER A 729 -50.32 51.28 63.04
CA SER A 729 -49.86 52.59 63.55
C SER A 729 -50.98 53.60 63.37
#